data_AF-A0A0P5QUR0-F1
#
_entry.id   AF-A0A0P5QUR0-F1
#
_cell.length_a   1.000
_cell.length_b   1.000
_cell.length_c   1.000
_cell.angle_alpha   90.00
_cell.angle_beta   90.00
_cell.angle_gamma   90.00
#
_symmetry.space_group_name_H-M   'P 1'
#
loop_
_entity.id
_entity.type
_entity.pdbx_description
1 polymer ?
#
loop_
_entity_poly.entity_id
_entity_poly.type
_entity_poly.pdbx_seq_one_letter_code
_entity_poly.pdbx_strand_id
1 'polypeptide(L)'
;MTRKRGKKQNEKPDESAREGETRGPEVTQAMEQLTLGPQTVQQHPAEHSGVQQRPTGPPGVQQRPAGPPGLQQRPVGPPGLQQRPAGPPGLQQHPFGPPGLQQPSAGPPSMQQQAVGFQGVQEHPTGGQGIKQERPPGPQGMQQRPAGPQGMQQRPPGPQGMQQRPAGPQGMQQRPAGPQSMQQRPAVPQDMQQRPAGPQGMQQRPAGPQVAQQRPAGPQTALERPAGPQATQQRPAGPQVAQQRRAGPSAVQQPVVPQTQISRPMAQGGALRPPPRQAAGGVGTLGRPIPLSANHFAINMRKQILYHYDVDVKPLPSKTLFRKVVEQFLGSDARFKNIRPVFDSKKNIYTACRVPGLDSKLEIKFEFQEMDRDPPRINEFTIYLQPTGEVEIDLSALASYCQSGSSVDIPLRPIQALDIAMKYGAAQRPTKVMLGSCLLSKPTGRPQELGGGVEVWFGHFQSLRLGWKPFLNVDATQRAFLKSGKVHLIMAEMFNTRPGEELYDRDYMDFSKKIATLKVSYNRGQYIATVGCNGIKGSASTEKFECDGQQVTVQQYFERKLNMKLQYPHLPCVWVGSREKRNLVPMELCLIAEGQEYRRKLTDFQTSAMIKVAATPADVRKKKILDSVRSMEFDRDQYAQHFGISVDSQMAKIQGRVLPTPKLVYGDKESTPIMPRDGVWNMRNMKFIEAKSMNAYGILNITRCQDRDIETFVMALTRAGREMGMTMGNPLFNRPCSLANLEKTMKEAKQKFPQLQIIFVIINRKGDPAYEIVKRVGDLDIKITTQCIQQKNVQGRNGPDPSTMANICLKLNAKLGGINNLIARDFRPKVLLEQQVIIMGADVTHPGADQQDSGKPSIAAVVGSVDPRASQYCCEIRIQKSKQEYIEDMENMVYNLLRKFNRVAGTTSTGKPQRIIFYRDGVSEGQFAKVLEWELSAIRKACMKLENGYNPPVTFIVVQKRHHTRLFPEDPRDECGRGKNVPPGTIVDNTIVHPVEQDFFLVSHQGIQGTSRPTHYHVLWDDAKLHANEIQMLTYYMCYLFTRCTRSVSYPAPCYYSHLVAFRGRQYYDNLTGNRQSVTSSALQAHIDSTRDLSFMFFV
;
A
#
# COMPACT_ATOMS: atom_id res chain seq x y z
N MET A 1 -48.02 -35.13 37.54
CA MET A 1 -48.15 -35.97 38.75
C MET A 1 -46.79 -36.60 39.04
N THR A 2 -46.25 -36.70 40.27
CA THR A 2 -46.46 -36.03 41.57
C THR A 2 -45.11 -36.24 42.34
N ARG A 3 -44.46 -35.25 42.97
CA ARG A 3 -44.53 -34.94 44.43
C ARG A 3 -44.79 -36.17 45.33
N LYS A 4 -44.16 -36.36 46.51
CA LYS A 4 -43.03 -35.69 47.21
C LYS A 4 -42.72 -36.46 48.53
N ARG A 5 -41.55 -36.21 49.15
CA ARG A 5 -41.15 -36.52 50.57
C ARG A 5 -40.81 -38.00 50.89
N GLY A 6 -39.92 -38.33 51.84
CA GLY A 6 -38.92 -37.50 52.55
C GLY A 6 -38.76 -37.77 54.07
N LYS A 7 -37.80 -37.09 54.72
CA LYS A 7 -37.36 -37.15 56.16
C LYS A 7 -36.39 -38.30 56.50
N LYS A 8 -35.49 -38.21 57.50
CA LYS A 8 -35.08 -37.11 58.42
C LYS A 8 -33.68 -37.39 59.01
N GLN A 9 -32.86 -36.36 59.30
CA GLN A 9 -32.19 -36.16 60.60
C GLN A 9 -31.60 -34.74 60.73
N ASN A 10 -31.20 -34.42 61.97
CA ASN A 10 -30.91 -33.12 62.59
C ASN A 10 -29.49 -32.54 62.26
N GLU A 11 -29.04 -31.33 62.66
CA GLU A 11 -29.63 -30.18 63.41
C GLU A 11 -29.00 -28.81 63.01
N LYS A 12 -29.39 -27.71 63.67
CA LYS A 12 -28.90 -26.29 63.58
C LYS A 12 -28.24 -25.86 64.92
N PRO A 13 -27.85 -24.59 65.26
CA PRO A 13 -27.93 -23.24 64.61
C PRO A 13 -26.53 -22.68 64.20
N ASP A 14 -26.31 -21.68 63.32
CA ASP A 14 -26.69 -20.24 63.16
C ASP A 14 -25.74 -19.17 63.78
N GLU A 15 -25.66 -18.04 63.06
CA GLU A 15 -25.18 -16.68 63.44
C GLU A 15 -23.67 -16.38 63.63
N SER A 16 -23.35 -15.08 63.78
CA SER A 16 -22.08 -14.49 63.29
C SER A 16 -21.68 -13.16 63.95
N ALA A 17 -20.38 -12.96 64.27
CA ALA A 17 -19.76 -11.63 64.39
C ALA A 17 -18.20 -11.64 64.34
N ARG A 18 -17.66 -10.69 63.55
CA ARG A 18 -16.42 -9.85 63.64
C ARG A 18 -15.15 -10.23 64.45
N GLU A 19 -14.04 -9.61 63.99
CA GLU A 19 -12.71 -9.43 64.63
C GLU A 19 -11.87 -10.73 64.83
N GLY A 20 -10.52 -10.73 64.90
CA GLY A 20 -9.51 -9.71 64.63
C GLY A 20 -8.05 -10.23 64.77
N GLU A 21 -7.16 -9.85 63.84
CA GLU A 21 -5.67 -9.86 63.85
C GLU A 21 -4.76 -11.11 64.15
N THR A 22 -3.59 -11.09 63.47
CA THR A 22 -2.22 -11.59 63.84
C THR A 22 -1.80 -13.06 64.13
N ARG A 23 -1.02 -13.61 63.17
CA ARG A 23 0.38 -14.15 63.26
C ARG A 23 0.82 -15.27 64.27
N GLY A 24 1.03 -16.50 63.73
CA GLY A 24 2.23 -17.37 63.91
C GLY A 24 2.58 -17.95 65.30
N PRO A 25 3.76 -18.61 65.49
CA PRO A 25 4.78 -19.05 64.51
C PRO A 25 5.24 -20.55 64.67
N GLU A 26 6.45 -20.84 64.17
CA GLU A 26 7.20 -22.09 63.89
C GLU A 26 7.50 -23.10 65.04
N VAL A 27 7.99 -24.32 64.70
CA VAL A 27 8.99 -25.07 65.50
C VAL A 27 9.79 -26.17 64.72
N THR A 28 11.11 -25.96 64.61
CA THR A 28 12.31 -26.87 64.65
C THR A 28 12.27 -28.39 64.27
N GLN A 29 13.11 -28.89 63.33
CA GLN A 29 14.52 -29.46 63.42
C GLN A 29 14.62 -30.98 63.72
N ALA A 30 15.69 -31.74 63.37
CA ALA A 30 16.94 -31.47 62.61
C ALA A 30 17.09 -32.50 61.44
N MET A 31 18.18 -33.19 61.01
CA MET A 31 19.68 -33.32 61.14
C MET A 31 20.10 -34.25 59.93
N GLU A 32 21.30 -34.43 59.34
CA GLU A 32 22.73 -34.02 59.41
C GLU A 32 23.26 -33.79 57.94
N GLN A 33 24.49 -33.45 57.50
CA GLN A 33 25.92 -33.62 57.90
C GLN A 33 26.52 -35.04 57.66
N LEU A 34 27.77 -35.26 57.21
CA LEU A 34 28.74 -34.44 56.43
C LEU A 34 29.13 -35.21 55.13
N THR A 35 29.46 -34.68 53.94
CA THR A 35 30.00 -33.38 53.42
C THR A 35 31.52 -33.38 53.15
N LEU A 36 31.92 -33.20 51.87
CA LEU A 36 33.02 -32.33 51.39
C LEU A 36 33.09 -32.28 49.84
N GLY A 37 33.65 -31.20 49.27
CA GLY A 37 33.92 -31.00 47.82
C GLY A 37 35.36 -30.45 47.63
N PRO A 38 35.67 -29.50 46.71
CA PRO A 38 34.92 -28.93 45.57
C PRO A 38 35.82 -28.62 44.32
N GLN A 39 35.38 -27.67 43.45
CA GLN A 39 36.20 -26.73 42.62
C GLN A 39 36.87 -27.09 41.25
N THR A 40 36.38 -26.41 40.20
CA THR A 40 37.08 -25.61 39.15
C THR A 40 38.06 -26.16 38.07
N VAL A 41 37.90 -25.56 36.86
CA VAL A 41 38.94 -24.98 35.95
C VAL A 41 39.54 -25.77 34.74
N GLN A 42 39.29 -25.20 33.54
CA GLN A 42 40.12 -25.07 32.31
C GLN A 42 40.45 -26.21 31.30
N GLN A 43 40.36 -25.79 30.02
CA GLN A 43 41.22 -26.06 28.84
C GLN A 43 41.12 -27.35 27.97
N HIS A 44 41.40 -27.15 26.67
CA HIS A 44 41.66 -28.10 25.56
C HIS A 44 43.18 -28.46 25.51
N PRO A 45 43.77 -29.26 24.56
CA PRO A 45 43.25 -29.91 23.33
C PRO A 45 43.68 -31.40 23.09
N ALA A 46 43.39 -31.93 21.88
CA ALA A 46 44.07 -32.94 21.01
C ALA A 46 44.98 -34.07 21.58
N GLU A 47 45.09 -35.30 21.02
CA GLU A 47 44.33 -36.11 20.01
C GLU A 47 44.65 -37.64 20.26
N HIS A 48 44.98 -38.65 19.41
CA HIS A 48 45.19 -38.90 17.96
C HIS A 48 45.21 -40.46 17.69
N SER A 49 45.05 -40.95 16.43
CA SER A 49 45.25 -42.36 15.94
C SER A 49 44.42 -43.50 16.61
N GLY A 50 43.61 -44.36 15.95
CA GLY A 50 43.76 -45.18 14.71
C GLY A 50 42.99 -46.53 14.90
N VAL A 51 43.18 -47.71 14.27
CA VAL A 51 43.94 -48.21 13.10
C VAL A 51 43.30 -49.54 12.56
N GLN A 52 42.86 -49.61 11.27
CA GLN A 52 42.55 -50.85 10.46
C GLN A 52 41.43 -51.83 10.98
N GLN A 53 40.92 -52.87 10.28
CA GLN A 53 41.24 -53.57 8.99
C GLN A 53 40.00 -53.72 8.05
N ARG A 54 40.15 -54.46 6.93
CA ARG A 54 39.18 -54.70 5.82
C ARG A 54 39.05 -56.23 5.57
N PRO A 55 38.01 -56.74 4.88
CA PRO A 55 38.23 -57.08 3.45
C PRO A 55 37.01 -57.02 2.50
N THR A 56 37.34 -56.95 1.19
CA THR A 56 36.60 -57.45 -0.01
C THR A 56 35.19 -56.96 -0.42
N GLY A 57 35.05 -56.90 -1.75
CA GLY A 57 33.86 -56.93 -2.62
C GLY A 57 34.36 -57.36 -4.03
N PRO A 58 33.66 -57.14 -5.17
CA PRO A 58 32.31 -56.63 -5.40
C PRO A 58 31.42 -57.74 -6.04
N PRO A 59 30.39 -57.43 -6.87
CA PRO A 59 30.63 -57.23 -8.31
C PRO A 59 29.80 -56.07 -8.90
N GLY A 60 29.85 -55.90 -10.23
CA GLY A 60 28.93 -55.04 -10.97
C GLY A 60 29.15 -55.08 -12.48
N VAL A 61 28.46 -54.16 -13.17
CA VAL A 61 28.70 -53.72 -14.57
C VAL A 61 28.13 -54.61 -15.70
N GLN A 62 27.26 -53.96 -16.50
CA GLN A 62 27.01 -54.11 -17.96
C GLN A 62 25.90 -55.00 -18.58
N GLN A 63 25.31 -54.36 -19.61
CA GLN A 63 24.81 -54.86 -20.91
C GLN A 63 23.38 -55.45 -21.10
N ARG A 64 22.81 -55.02 -22.24
CA ARG A 64 21.69 -55.58 -23.04
C ARG A 64 22.21 -56.79 -23.86
N PRO A 65 21.39 -57.62 -24.57
CA PRO A 65 20.10 -57.29 -25.21
C PRO A 65 19.02 -58.41 -25.26
N ALA A 66 17.94 -58.11 -26.02
CA ALA A 66 17.03 -59.05 -26.72
C ALA A 66 15.98 -59.88 -25.95
N GLY A 67 14.98 -60.33 -26.73
CA GLY A 67 14.03 -61.44 -26.54
C GLY A 67 13.79 -62.02 -27.95
N PRO A 68 12.60 -62.55 -28.35
CA PRO A 68 11.47 -63.12 -27.62
C PRO A 68 11.19 -64.59 -28.06
N PRO A 69 10.01 -65.17 -27.76
CA PRO A 69 9.10 -65.64 -28.82
C PRO A 69 7.64 -65.15 -28.57
N GLY A 70 6.66 -65.23 -29.48
CA GLY A 70 6.52 -66.00 -30.73
C GLY A 70 5.38 -67.03 -30.58
N LEU A 71 4.45 -67.24 -31.52
CA LEU A 71 4.24 -66.75 -32.90
C LEU A 71 2.71 -66.70 -33.23
N GLN A 72 2.34 -66.57 -34.51
CA GLN A 72 0.97 -66.72 -35.10
C GLN A 72 0.01 -65.52 -34.96
N GLN A 73 -0.91 -65.21 -35.90
CA GLN A 73 -1.00 -65.60 -37.33
C GLN A 73 -1.73 -64.51 -38.19
N ARG A 74 -2.30 -64.88 -39.36
CA ARG A 74 -2.88 -64.03 -40.42
C ARG A 74 -3.85 -64.85 -41.30
N PRO A 75 -4.48 -64.36 -42.39
CA PRO A 75 -4.82 -62.97 -42.83
C PRO A 75 -6.31 -62.83 -43.30
N VAL A 76 -6.70 -61.73 -43.97
CA VAL A 76 -7.53 -61.63 -45.23
C VAL A 76 -8.18 -60.23 -45.44
N GLY A 77 -8.40 -59.85 -46.71
CA GLY A 77 -9.22 -58.73 -47.23
C GLY A 77 -8.83 -58.44 -48.70
N PRO A 78 -9.46 -57.50 -49.46
CA PRO A 78 -10.73 -56.77 -49.29
C PRO A 78 -11.71 -56.94 -50.49
N PRO A 79 -12.82 -56.18 -50.56
CA PRO A 79 -12.98 -55.07 -51.53
C PRO A 79 -13.78 -53.85 -50.95
N GLY A 80 -14.08 -52.74 -51.65
CA GLY A 80 -13.62 -52.21 -52.96
C GLY A 80 -14.66 -51.27 -53.65
N LEU A 81 -14.19 -50.17 -54.29
CA LEU A 81 -14.95 -49.15 -55.09
C LEU A 81 -15.96 -48.26 -54.30
N GLN A 82 -16.31 -47.01 -54.68
CA GLN A 82 -16.03 -46.22 -55.90
C GLN A 82 -16.01 -44.66 -55.69
N GLN A 83 -14.93 -43.99 -56.11
CA GLN A 83 -14.82 -42.62 -56.70
C GLN A 83 -15.27 -41.30 -55.95
N ARG A 84 -15.16 -40.16 -56.68
CA ARG A 84 -15.04 -38.71 -56.35
C ARG A 84 -15.83 -37.91 -57.44
N PRO A 85 -15.81 -36.56 -57.60
CA PRO A 85 -15.56 -35.39 -56.72
C PRO A 85 -16.60 -34.22 -56.88
N ALA A 86 -16.38 -33.09 -56.15
CA ALA A 86 -16.73 -31.70 -56.53
C ALA A 86 -18.22 -31.27 -56.77
N GLY A 87 -18.40 -29.98 -57.12
CA GLY A 87 -19.63 -29.24 -57.50
C GLY A 87 -19.22 -27.82 -57.95
N PRO A 88 -20.09 -26.79 -58.09
CA PRO A 88 -21.56 -26.72 -58.14
C PRO A 88 -22.04 -26.41 -59.60
N PRO A 89 -23.27 -25.94 -59.92
CA PRO A 89 -23.84 -24.62 -59.53
C PRO A 89 -25.31 -24.72 -59.05
N GLY A 90 -25.98 -23.57 -58.84
CA GLY A 90 -27.39 -23.52 -58.41
C GLY A 90 -28.27 -22.66 -59.32
N LEU A 91 -29.59 -22.70 -59.10
CA LEU A 91 -30.57 -21.82 -59.73
C LEU A 91 -31.69 -21.43 -58.74
N GLN A 92 -32.30 -20.28 -58.97
CA GLN A 92 -33.26 -19.61 -58.10
C GLN A 92 -34.70 -20.13 -58.34
N GLN A 93 -35.55 -20.10 -57.31
CA GLN A 93 -36.72 -19.20 -57.28
C GLN A 93 -37.52 -19.21 -55.96
N HIS A 94 -37.89 -18.00 -55.52
CA HIS A 94 -39.07 -17.66 -54.70
C HIS A 94 -40.21 -17.23 -55.67
N PRO A 95 -41.46 -16.84 -55.28
CA PRO A 95 -42.02 -16.54 -53.94
C PRO A 95 -43.38 -17.26 -53.68
N PHE A 96 -44.20 -16.97 -52.64
CA PHE A 96 -45.15 -15.84 -52.52
C PHE A 96 -45.69 -15.64 -51.07
N GLY A 97 -46.59 -14.65 -50.86
CA GLY A 97 -46.99 -14.08 -49.56
C GLY A 97 -48.50 -14.14 -49.17
N PRO A 98 -49.01 -13.17 -48.36
CA PRO A 98 -50.18 -13.33 -47.46
C PRO A 98 -51.52 -12.73 -47.95
N PRO A 99 -52.64 -13.00 -47.24
CA PRO A 99 -53.30 -11.98 -46.36
C PRO A 99 -53.86 -12.58 -45.03
N GLY A 100 -54.53 -11.88 -44.09
CA GLY A 100 -54.70 -10.43 -43.85
C GLY A 100 -55.98 -10.04 -43.02
N LEU A 101 -55.83 -9.14 -42.04
CA LEU A 101 -56.85 -8.31 -41.33
C LEU A 101 -58.03 -8.94 -40.52
N GLN A 102 -58.23 -8.46 -39.27
CA GLN A 102 -59.51 -7.87 -38.78
C GLN A 102 -59.38 -7.15 -37.40
N GLN A 103 -60.36 -6.30 -37.08
CA GLN A 103 -60.56 -5.48 -35.85
C GLN A 103 -62.10 -5.28 -35.67
N PRO A 104 -62.70 -4.67 -34.60
CA PRO A 104 -62.39 -3.36 -33.98
C PRO A 104 -62.25 -3.51 -32.43
N SER A 105 -62.75 -2.72 -31.46
CA SER A 105 -63.60 -1.51 -31.41
C SER A 105 -63.57 -0.79 -30.03
N ALA A 106 -64.08 0.46 -30.01
CA ALA A 106 -64.61 1.28 -28.90
C ALA A 106 -63.76 1.54 -27.61
N GLY A 107 -63.80 2.74 -27.02
CA GLY A 107 -64.42 3.98 -27.49
C GLY A 107 -64.19 5.19 -26.55
N PRO A 108 -63.84 6.38 -27.10
CA PRO A 108 -63.86 7.67 -26.41
C PRO A 108 -65.23 8.37 -26.57
N PRO A 109 -65.49 9.47 -25.84
CA PRO A 109 -65.33 10.81 -26.44
C PRO A 109 -64.66 11.78 -25.43
N SER A 110 -64.67 13.13 -25.50
CA SER A 110 -65.32 14.12 -26.39
C SER A 110 -64.51 15.43 -26.44
N MET A 111 -64.89 16.37 -27.34
CA MET A 111 -64.51 17.80 -27.36
C MET A 111 -63.01 18.13 -27.62
N GLN A 112 -62.55 19.36 -27.88
CA GLN A 112 -62.99 20.59 -28.60
C GLN A 112 -61.70 21.45 -28.81
N GLN A 113 -61.55 22.48 -29.64
CA GLN A 113 -62.33 23.20 -30.68
C GLN A 113 -61.27 23.84 -31.65
N GLN A 114 -61.54 24.37 -32.86
CA GLN A 114 -62.78 24.47 -33.65
C GLN A 114 -62.49 24.33 -35.16
N ALA A 115 -62.02 25.39 -35.81
CA ALA A 115 -61.94 25.63 -37.27
C ALA A 115 -61.04 26.89 -37.52
N VAL A 116 -60.68 27.39 -38.72
CA VAL A 116 -60.99 27.20 -40.18
C VAL A 116 -59.67 27.48 -40.98
N GLY A 117 -59.53 27.54 -42.32
CA GLY A 117 -60.44 27.42 -43.47
C GLY A 117 -59.78 27.79 -44.84
N PHE A 118 -60.53 27.53 -45.93
CA PHE A 118 -60.46 27.97 -47.36
C PHE A 118 -59.24 28.68 -48.04
N GLN A 119 -58.82 28.06 -49.17
CA GLN A 119 -58.53 28.57 -50.53
C GLN A 119 -57.86 29.96 -50.81
N GLY A 120 -56.87 29.97 -51.73
CA GLY A 120 -56.38 31.19 -52.41
C GLY A 120 -55.21 30.99 -53.41
N VAL A 121 -55.53 30.86 -54.70
CA VAL A 121 -54.94 31.51 -55.91
C VAL A 121 -53.43 31.92 -55.88
N GLN A 122 -52.52 31.36 -56.73
CA GLN A 122 -52.16 31.75 -58.14
C GLN A 122 -51.33 33.08 -58.23
N GLU A 123 -50.31 33.30 -59.09
CA GLU A 123 -49.93 32.70 -60.39
C GLU A 123 -48.39 32.47 -60.64
N HIS A 124 -48.09 31.90 -61.83
CA HIS A 124 -46.80 31.65 -62.50
C HIS A 124 -46.34 32.88 -63.38
N PRO A 125 -45.47 32.81 -64.44
CA PRO A 125 -44.41 31.85 -64.89
C PRO A 125 -43.05 32.51 -65.29
N THR A 126 -42.17 31.72 -65.94
CA THR A 126 -41.01 32.10 -66.81
C THR A 126 -39.71 32.58 -66.11
N GLY A 127 -38.50 32.47 -66.70
CA GLY A 127 -38.09 31.78 -67.94
C GLY A 127 -36.71 32.24 -68.48
N GLY A 128 -35.98 31.39 -69.22
CA GLY A 128 -34.64 31.68 -69.81
C GLY A 128 -33.50 30.88 -69.13
N GLN A 129 -32.50 30.27 -69.77
CA GLN A 129 -31.76 30.42 -71.06
C GLN A 129 -30.60 31.44 -71.08
N GLY A 130 -29.56 31.14 -71.87
CA GLY A 130 -28.39 32.01 -72.17
C GLY A 130 -27.23 31.87 -71.17
N ILE A 131 -26.13 31.13 -71.36
CA ILE A 131 -25.21 30.91 -72.51
C ILE A 131 -24.27 32.11 -72.79
N LYS A 132 -22.97 31.80 -72.96
CA LYS A 132 -21.78 32.59 -73.41
C LYS A 132 -20.75 32.79 -72.28
N GLN A 133 -19.42 32.75 -72.49
CA GLN A 133 -18.50 32.34 -73.59
C GLN A 133 -17.14 32.01 -72.86
N GLU A 134 -16.09 31.34 -73.35
CA GLU A 134 -15.64 30.86 -74.67
C GLU A 134 -14.65 29.66 -74.41
N ARG A 135 -14.80 28.48 -75.03
CA ARG A 135 -14.09 27.93 -76.23
C ARG A 135 -12.68 27.27 -75.99
N PRO A 136 -12.18 26.43 -76.94
CA PRO A 136 -11.50 25.16 -76.60
C PRO A 136 -10.11 25.08 -77.35
N PRO A 137 -9.53 23.95 -77.89
CA PRO A 137 -9.89 22.51 -77.99
C PRO A 137 -8.78 21.51 -77.54
N GLY A 138 -8.94 20.21 -77.88
CA GLY A 138 -7.91 19.15 -77.77
C GLY A 138 -6.93 19.12 -78.97
N PRO A 139 -6.35 17.97 -79.40
CA PRO A 139 -6.70 16.57 -79.09
C PRO A 139 -5.51 15.55 -78.98
N GLN A 140 -5.83 14.23 -78.93
CA GLN A 140 -5.05 13.06 -79.44
C GLN A 140 -3.65 12.68 -78.88
N GLY A 141 -3.30 11.38 -78.99
CA GLY A 141 -1.93 10.85 -78.84
C GLY A 141 -1.84 9.34 -78.55
N MET A 142 -1.15 8.57 -79.40
CA MET A 142 -0.77 7.15 -79.18
C MET A 142 0.76 6.99 -79.24
N GLN A 143 1.35 5.99 -78.54
CA GLN A 143 2.13 4.87 -79.15
C GLN A 143 3.08 4.10 -78.18
N GLN A 144 2.97 2.77 -78.21
CA GLN A 144 4.00 1.71 -78.25
C GLN A 144 5.09 1.48 -77.15
N ARG A 145 5.61 0.23 -77.16
CA ARG A 145 6.76 -0.40 -76.46
C ARG A 145 8.10 -0.12 -77.22
N PRO A 146 9.35 -0.60 -76.85
CA PRO A 146 9.74 -1.74 -75.98
C PRO A 146 11.08 -1.61 -75.14
N ALA A 147 11.51 -2.73 -74.52
CA ALA A 147 12.90 -3.22 -74.29
C ALA A 147 13.95 -2.46 -73.41
N GLY A 148 15.02 -3.18 -73.02
CA GLY A 148 16.30 -2.67 -72.42
C GLY A 148 17.45 -2.63 -73.47
N PRO A 149 18.76 -2.46 -73.11
CA PRO A 149 19.52 -3.44 -72.30
C PRO A 149 20.80 -2.96 -71.51
N GLN A 150 21.50 -3.92 -70.89
CA GLN A 150 22.98 -4.12 -70.67
C GLN A 150 24.03 -2.99 -70.45
N GLY A 151 24.96 -3.27 -69.51
CA GLY A 151 26.41 -2.93 -69.57
C GLY A 151 26.90 -1.68 -68.79
N MET A 152 28.20 -1.49 -68.47
CA MET A 152 29.33 -2.43 -68.17
C MET A 152 30.49 -1.64 -67.50
N GLN A 153 31.49 -2.33 -66.88
CA GLN A 153 32.82 -1.78 -66.42
C GLN A 153 32.82 -0.73 -65.26
N GLN A 154 33.95 -0.28 -64.65
CA GLN A 154 35.14 -0.97 -64.08
C GLN A 154 35.76 -0.11 -62.92
N ARG A 155 36.84 -0.59 -62.27
CA ARG A 155 37.72 0.03 -61.24
C ARG A 155 38.65 1.15 -61.83
N PRO A 156 39.54 1.84 -61.06
CA PRO A 156 39.65 2.22 -59.62
C PRO A 156 39.94 3.77 -59.51
N PRO A 157 40.98 4.31 -58.81
CA PRO A 157 41.46 4.22 -57.41
C PRO A 157 41.29 5.56 -56.64
N GLY A 158 42.03 5.79 -55.53
CA GLY A 158 42.13 7.08 -54.82
C GLY A 158 43.58 7.48 -54.46
N PRO A 159 43.83 8.63 -53.77
CA PRO A 159 45.19 9.11 -53.44
C PRO A 159 45.53 9.18 -51.93
N GLN A 160 46.80 9.52 -51.63
CA GLN A 160 47.41 9.63 -50.28
C GLN A 160 47.80 11.09 -49.93
N GLY A 161 48.23 11.33 -48.68
CA GLY A 161 48.91 12.57 -48.25
C GLY A 161 49.60 12.43 -46.88
N MET A 162 50.77 13.06 -46.66
CA MET A 162 51.61 12.96 -45.45
C MET A 162 51.94 14.32 -44.82
N GLN A 163 52.32 14.31 -43.52
CA GLN A 163 53.24 15.21 -42.75
C GLN A 163 52.71 15.47 -41.31
N GLN A 164 53.49 15.77 -40.26
CA GLN A 164 54.89 15.45 -39.86
C GLN A 164 55.02 15.59 -38.30
N ARG A 165 56.23 15.47 -37.71
CA ARG A 165 56.54 15.48 -36.24
C ARG A 165 57.01 16.90 -35.76
N PRO A 166 57.15 17.24 -34.44
CA PRO A 166 58.11 16.61 -33.50
C PRO A 166 57.62 16.41 -32.04
N ALA A 167 58.53 16.53 -31.06
CA ALA A 167 58.60 15.55 -29.95
C ALA A 167 59.62 15.84 -28.79
N GLY A 168 59.16 16.23 -27.59
CA GLY A 168 59.88 16.02 -26.30
C GLY A 168 60.21 17.29 -25.47
N PRO A 169 60.87 17.19 -24.28
CA PRO A 169 61.38 15.99 -23.57
C PRO A 169 61.16 15.88 -22.02
N GLN A 170 61.26 14.64 -21.50
CA GLN A 170 61.88 14.13 -20.23
C GLN A 170 61.61 14.67 -18.78
N GLY A 171 61.72 13.73 -17.81
CA GLY A 171 61.80 13.93 -16.34
C GLY A 171 60.99 12.89 -15.53
N MET A 172 61.35 11.61 -15.45
CA MET A 172 62.23 10.98 -14.42
C MET A 172 62.00 11.44 -12.96
N GLN A 173 61.81 10.59 -11.94
CA GLN A 173 61.85 9.10 -11.83
C GLN A 173 60.50 8.57 -11.25
N GLN A 174 60.27 7.40 -10.64
CA GLN A 174 61.06 6.19 -10.27
C GLN A 174 60.12 4.95 -10.16
N ARG A 175 60.64 3.73 -9.98
CA ARG A 175 59.85 2.49 -9.80
C ARG A 175 60.68 1.32 -9.23
N PRO A 176 60.02 0.21 -8.84
CA PRO A 176 60.54 -1.15 -9.10
C PRO A 176 59.48 -2.08 -9.77
N ALA A 177 59.19 -3.25 -9.17
CA ALA A 177 58.26 -4.31 -9.63
C ALA A 177 57.27 -4.66 -8.48
N GLY A 178 56.44 -5.73 -8.47
CA GLY A 178 56.19 -6.88 -9.35
C GLY A 178 55.53 -8.03 -8.54
N PRO A 179 55.15 -9.19 -9.13
CA PRO A 179 55.18 -9.60 -10.53
C PRO A 179 53.76 -9.88 -11.11
N GLN A 180 53.68 -10.46 -12.32
CA GLN A 180 52.46 -10.99 -12.96
C GLN A 180 52.66 -12.46 -13.34
N SER A 181 51.58 -13.27 -13.38
CA SER A 181 51.56 -14.51 -14.18
C SER A 181 50.16 -14.99 -14.58
N MET A 182 50.05 -15.39 -15.85
CA MET A 182 49.05 -16.17 -16.59
C MET A 182 47.89 -16.89 -15.85
N GLN A 183 46.69 -16.88 -16.48
CA GLN A 183 46.05 -18.06 -17.13
C GLN A 183 44.75 -17.58 -17.83
N GLN A 184 44.70 -17.58 -19.17
CA GLN A 184 44.16 -18.63 -20.05
C GLN A 184 42.65 -18.96 -19.88
N ARG A 185 41.91 -18.88 -21.00
CA ARG A 185 40.51 -19.31 -21.16
C ARG A 185 40.41 -20.84 -21.21
N PRO A 186 39.35 -21.41 -20.62
CA PRO A 186 38.61 -22.50 -21.22
C PRO A 186 37.53 -21.97 -22.17
N ALA A 187 37.27 -22.68 -23.27
CA ALA A 187 36.05 -22.54 -24.06
C ALA A 187 35.08 -23.68 -23.70
N VAL A 188 33.77 -23.44 -23.81
CA VAL A 188 32.72 -24.47 -23.65
C VAL A 188 31.74 -24.32 -24.82
N PRO A 189 31.24 -25.41 -25.44
CA PRO A 189 30.50 -25.32 -26.70
C PRO A 189 29.11 -24.68 -26.60
N GLN A 190 28.58 -24.31 -27.76
CA GLN A 190 27.16 -24.04 -27.94
C GLN A 190 26.38 -25.36 -27.98
N ASP A 191 25.18 -25.41 -27.40
CA ASP A 191 24.01 -25.84 -28.19
C ASP A 191 22.66 -25.34 -27.64
N MET A 192 21.66 -25.38 -28.52
CA MET A 192 20.22 -25.11 -28.39
C MET A 192 19.65 -24.62 -27.04
N GLN A 193 19.28 -23.32 -27.01
CA GLN A 193 18.03 -22.88 -26.38
C GLN A 193 17.23 -21.99 -27.33
N GLN A 194 16.01 -22.41 -27.68
CA GLN A 194 15.14 -21.69 -28.59
C GLN A 194 14.51 -20.46 -27.91
N ARG A 195 14.60 -19.29 -28.54
CA ARG A 195 13.84 -18.09 -28.18
C ARG A 195 12.45 -18.10 -28.82
N PRO A 196 11.35 -17.98 -28.06
CA PRO A 196 10.12 -17.36 -28.56
C PRO A 196 10.36 -15.86 -28.77
N ALA A 197 10.13 -15.35 -29.98
CA ALA A 197 10.37 -13.95 -30.31
C ALA A 197 9.35 -13.00 -29.66
N GLY A 198 9.83 -11.85 -29.17
CA GLY A 198 8.97 -10.69 -28.90
C GLY A 198 8.82 -9.87 -30.18
N PRO A 199 7.60 -9.64 -30.70
CA PRO A 199 7.43 -8.95 -31.97
C PRO A 199 7.74 -7.44 -31.85
N GLN A 200 8.53 -6.94 -32.79
CA GLN A 200 8.61 -5.50 -33.08
C GLN A 200 7.42 -5.09 -33.96
N GLY A 201 6.93 -3.88 -33.77
CA GLY A 201 5.99 -3.18 -34.64
C GLY A 201 6.08 -1.69 -34.31
N MET A 202 6.72 -0.89 -35.15
CA MET A 202 6.12 -0.23 -36.32
C MET A 202 5.05 0.80 -35.94
N GLN A 203 5.39 2.06 -36.16
CA GLN A 203 4.47 3.19 -36.08
C GLN A 203 3.66 3.29 -37.37
N GLN A 204 2.34 3.53 -37.28
CA GLN A 204 1.61 4.40 -38.20
C GLN A 204 0.22 4.76 -37.68
N ARG A 205 -0.29 5.93 -38.11
CA ARG A 205 -1.64 6.44 -37.83
C ARG A 205 -2.63 5.91 -38.86
N PRO A 206 -3.90 5.76 -38.48
CA PRO A 206 -5.01 6.24 -39.31
C PRO A 206 -5.54 7.60 -38.80
N ALA A 207 -6.10 8.40 -39.70
CA ALA A 207 -6.86 9.60 -39.36
C ALA A 207 -8.35 9.26 -39.11
N GLY A 208 -9.07 10.13 -38.40
CA GLY A 208 -10.53 10.07 -38.23
C GLY A 208 -11.22 11.27 -38.92
N PRO A 209 -12.42 11.11 -39.49
CA PRO A 209 -13.17 12.23 -40.06
C PRO A 209 -13.60 13.25 -39.00
N GLN A 210 -13.73 14.51 -39.42
CA GLN A 210 -14.31 15.58 -38.61
C GLN A 210 -15.85 15.50 -38.65
N VAL A 211 -16.50 15.85 -37.55
CA VAL A 211 -17.92 16.22 -37.52
C VAL A 211 -18.02 17.58 -36.84
N ALA A 212 -18.48 18.59 -37.59
CA ALA A 212 -18.73 19.91 -37.05
C ALA A 212 -20.11 19.95 -36.39
N GLN A 213 -20.21 20.58 -35.21
CA GLN A 213 -21.48 21.08 -34.70
C GLN A 213 -21.30 22.54 -34.27
N GLN A 214 -22.03 23.41 -34.95
CA GLN A 214 -22.15 24.82 -34.64
C GLN A 214 -22.96 25.00 -33.34
N ARG A 215 -22.74 26.11 -32.63
CA ARG A 215 -23.56 26.50 -31.47
C ARG A 215 -24.02 27.95 -31.69
N PRO A 216 -25.33 28.22 -31.83
CA PRO A 216 -25.83 29.56 -32.09
C PRO A 216 -25.68 30.48 -30.86
N ALA A 217 -25.84 31.78 -31.10
CA ALA A 217 -25.71 32.84 -30.10
C ALA A 217 -26.81 32.81 -29.02
N GLY A 218 -26.57 33.51 -27.91
CA GLY A 218 -27.58 33.82 -26.90
C GLY A 218 -28.07 35.27 -26.97
N PRO A 219 -29.11 35.65 -26.21
CA PRO A 219 -29.60 37.02 -26.12
C PRO A 219 -28.86 37.86 -25.07
N GLN A 220 -28.87 39.18 -25.24
CA GLN A 220 -28.44 40.17 -24.24
C GLN A 220 -29.64 40.96 -23.72
N THR A 221 -29.82 41.03 -22.40
CA THR A 221 -30.48 42.12 -21.66
C THR A 221 -29.84 42.12 -20.26
N ALA A 222 -29.16 43.18 -19.82
CA ALA A 222 -29.64 44.52 -19.46
C ALA A 222 -30.12 44.59 -18.00
N LEU A 223 -29.19 45.07 -17.16
CA LEU A 223 -29.32 45.74 -15.86
C LEU A 223 -30.69 45.73 -15.14
N GLU A 224 -30.69 45.26 -13.88
CA GLU A 224 -30.95 46.15 -12.74
C GLU A 224 -30.41 45.60 -11.40
N ARG A 225 -30.51 46.38 -10.32
CA ARG A 225 -29.75 46.18 -9.06
C ARG A 225 -30.54 46.64 -7.82
N PRO A 226 -30.71 45.77 -6.81
CA PRO A 226 -30.82 46.21 -5.42
C PRO A 226 -29.52 45.95 -4.61
N ALA A 227 -29.40 46.59 -3.45
CA ALA A 227 -28.22 46.54 -2.60
C ALA A 227 -28.32 45.49 -1.46
N GLY A 228 -27.17 44.98 -1.02
CA GLY A 228 -27.00 44.29 0.26
C GLY A 228 -26.08 45.08 1.20
N PRO A 229 -26.29 45.06 2.53
CA PRO A 229 -25.58 45.93 3.47
C PRO A 229 -24.12 45.48 3.71
N GLN A 230 -23.28 46.45 4.08
CA GLN A 230 -21.89 46.22 4.51
C GLN A 230 -21.84 45.76 5.97
N ALA A 231 -20.89 44.88 6.29
CA ALA A 231 -20.44 44.60 7.65
C ALA A 231 -18.90 44.45 7.67
N THR A 232 -18.27 44.96 8.71
CA THR A 232 -16.83 45.29 8.71
C THR A 232 -15.91 44.09 8.96
N GLN A 233 -14.73 44.09 8.36
CA GLN A 233 -13.71 43.06 8.62
C GLN A 233 -13.04 43.27 10.00
N GLN A 234 -13.18 42.30 10.90
CA GLN A 234 -12.18 42.05 11.95
C GLN A 234 -11.85 40.55 12.02
N ARG A 235 -10.65 40.25 12.51
CA ARG A 235 -9.94 38.98 12.26
C ARG A 235 -9.63 38.28 13.59
N PRO A 236 -10.29 37.17 13.95
CA PRO A 236 -10.07 36.52 15.23
C PRO A 236 -8.63 36.01 15.41
N ALA A 237 -8.04 36.33 16.56
CA ALA A 237 -6.78 35.75 17.01
C ALA A 237 -7.02 34.37 17.65
N GLY A 238 -5.99 33.50 17.64
CA GLY A 238 -6.04 32.20 18.32
C GLY A 238 -5.87 32.36 19.84
N PRO A 239 -6.51 31.50 20.67
CA PRO A 239 -6.45 31.62 22.12
C PRO A 239 -5.07 31.23 22.67
N GLN A 240 -4.52 32.08 23.53
CA GLN A 240 -3.42 31.73 24.43
C GLN A 240 -3.99 31.03 25.68
N VAL A 241 -3.24 30.08 26.25
CA VAL A 241 -3.59 29.44 27.51
C VAL A 241 -2.80 30.11 28.64
N ALA A 242 -3.51 30.70 29.59
CA ALA A 242 -2.96 31.23 30.84
C ALA A 242 -3.63 30.55 32.04
N GLN A 243 -2.84 30.23 33.07
CA GLN A 243 -3.33 29.61 34.30
C GLN A 243 -3.63 30.68 35.36
N GLN A 244 -4.82 30.65 35.96
CA GLN A 244 -5.09 31.28 37.26
C GLN A 244 -5.98 30.37 38.13
N ARG A 245 -5.97 30.59 39.46
CA ARG A 245 -6.59 29.76 40.50
C ARG A 245 -7.69 30.52 41.25
N ARG A 246 -8.69 29.78 41.76
CA ARG A 246 -9.79 30.22 42.64
C ARG A 246 -10.79 31.18 41.94
N ALA A 247 -12.05 31.31 42.37
CA ALA A 247 -12.83 30.58 43.40
C ALA A 247 -14.19 30.10 42.79
N GLY A 248 -14.98 29.33 43.53
CA GLY A 248 -16.33 28.91 43.11
C GLY A 248 -17.44 29.49 43.99
N PRO A 249 -18.71 29.44 43.55
CA PRO A 249 -19.90 29.68 44.39
C PRO A 249 -20.61 28.38 44.81
N SER A 250 -21.47 28.48 45.82
CA SER A 250 -22.14 27.36 46.49
C SER A 250 -23.39 26.82 45.77
N ALA A 251 -23.87 25.67 46.25
CA ALA A 251 -25.00 24.92 45.68
C ALA A 251 -26.39 25.51 46.00
N VAL A 252 -27.38 25.14 45.18
CA VAL A 252 -28.81 25.09 45.53
C VAL A 252 -29.26 23.63 45.38
N GLN A 253 -30.05 23.13 46.34
CA GLN A 253 -30.46 21.73 46.43
C GLN A 253 -31.84 21.49 45.78
N GLN A 254 -32.06 20.29 45.25
CA GLN A 254 -33.40 19.69 45.09
C GLN A 254 -33.34 18.19 45.48
N PRO A 255 -34.46 17.58 45.91
CA PRO A 255 -34.43 16.49 46.88
C PRO A 255 -34.25 15.08 46.29
N VAL A 256 -33.89 14.14 47.17
CA VAL A 256 -33.67 12.72 46.89
C VAL A 256 -34.93 11.90 47.19
N VAL A 257 -35.24 10.94 46.32
CA VAL A 257 -36.12 9.79 46.62
C VAL A 257 -35.32 8.51 46.27
N PRO A 258 -35.25 7.50 47.15
CA PRO A 258 -34.23 6.46 47.04
C PRO A 258 -34.57 5.37 46.01
N GLN A 259 -33.56 4.96 45.23
CA GLN A 259 -33.58 3.67 44.52
C GLN A 259 -32.68 2.66 45.25
N THR A 260 -33.18 1.44 45.38
CA THR A 260 -32.55 0.35 46.14
C THR A 260 -31.29 -0.20 45.46
N GLN A 261 -30.42 -0.80 46.27
CA GLN A 261 -29.10 -1.26 45.85
C GLN A 261 -29.19 -2.40 44.81
N ILE A 262 -28.53 -2.21 43.66
CA ILE A 262 -28.05 -3.31 42.83
C ILE A 262 -26.52 -3.29 42.90
N SER A 263 -25.94 -4.36 43.44
CA SER A 263 -24.51 -4.46 43.72
C SER A 263 -23.68 -4.51 42.43
N ARG A 264 -22.77 -3.54 42.28
CA ARG A 264 -21.75 -3.55 41.20
C ARG A 264 -20.64 -4.56 41.52
N PRO A 265 -20.33 -5.51 40.63
CA PRO A 265 -19.04 -6.19 40.63
C PRO A 265 -17.90 -5.18 40.41
N MET A 266 -16.76 -5.41 41.07
CA MET A 266 -15.67 -4.45 41.23
C MET A 266 -15.12 -3.87 39.92
N ALA A 267 -14.99 -2.55 39.86
CA ALA A 267 -14.01 -1.88 39.01
C ALA A 267 -12.80 -1.51 39.87
N GLN A 268 -11.73 -2.30 39.82
CA GLN A 268 -10.44 -1.92 40.40
C GLN A 268 -9.72 -0.95 39.45
N GLY A 269 -9.30 0.20 39.96
CA GLY A 269 -8.75 1.32 39.18
C GLY A 269 -7.30 1.14 38.71
N GLY A 270 -7.00 0.04 38.03
CA GLY A 270 -5.73 -0.15 37.34
C GLY A 270 -5.78 0.32 35.88
N ALA A 271 -4.69 0.93 35.38
CA ALA A 271 -4.55 1.20 33.96
C ALA A 271 -4.47 -0.13 33.17
N LEU A 272 -5.18 -0.22 32.04
CA LEU A 272 -5.15 -1.41 31.19
C LEU A 272 -3.76 -1.57 30.56
N ARG A 273 -3.04 -2.62 31.00
CA ARG A 273 -1.70 -2.98 30.50
C ARG A 273 -1.71 -4.32 29.74
N PRO A 274 -0.87 -4.49 28.72
CA PRO A 274 -0.68 -5.77 28.04
C PRO A 274 -0.26 -6.91 28.99
N PRO A 275 -0.63 -8.17 28.68
CA PRO A 275 -0.25 -9.32 29.50
C PRO A 275 1.26 -9.58 29.45
N PRO A 276 1.92 -9.80 30.60
CA PRO A 276 3.32 -10.18 30.62
C PRO A 276 3.50 -11.60 30.08
N ARG A 277 4.56 -11.80 29.29
CA ARG A 277 4.91 -13.02 28.56
C ARG A 277 4.89 -14.30 29.41
N GLN A 278 5.28 -14.21 30.68
CA GLN A 278 5.28 -15.34 31.60
C GLN A 278 3.87 -15.74 32.08
N ALA A 279 2.93 -14.79 32.20
CA ALA A 279 1.54 -15.07 32.60
C ALA A 279 0.69 -15.65 31.45
N ALA A 280 1.12 -15.47 30.20
CA ALA A 280 0.46 -15.98 28.98
C ALA A 280 1.10 -17.29 28.46
N GLY A 281 1.59 -18.14 29.37
CA GLY A 281 2.16 -19.45 29.05
C GLY A 281 3.56 -19.43 28.40
N GLY A 282 4.32 -18.35 28.52
CA GLY A 282 5.72 -18.29 28.10
C GLY A 282 5.94 -18.15 26.59
N VAL A 283 7.17 -18.42 26.16
CA VAL A 283 7.61 -18.37 24.75
C VAL A 283 7.02 -19.56 23.97
N GLY A 284 6.74 -19.40 22.68
CA GLY A 284 6.30 -20.51 21.84
C GLY A 284 7.40 -21.56 21.65
N THR A 285 7.02 -22.83 21.62
CA THR A 285 7.93 -23.99 21.54
C THR A 285 7.71 -24.85 20.30
N LEU A 286 6.56 -24.73 19.62
CA LEU A 286 6.22 -25.56 18.47
C LEU A 286 6.93 -25.15 17.18
N GLY A 287 7.18 -26.13 16.31
CA GLY A 287 7.87 -25.94 15.02
C GLY A 287 9.37 -26.22 15.12
N ARG A 288 10.01 -26.52 13.97
CA ARG A 288 11.45 -26.82 13.94
C ARG A 288 12.29 -25.54 14.16
N PRO A 289 13.49 -25.61 14.75
CA PRO A 289 14.39 -24.46 14.78
C PRO A 289 14.81 -24.01 13.36
N ILE A 290 15.11 -22.72 13.24
CA ILE A 290 15.75 -22.08 12.06
C ILE A 290 16.70 -20.96 12.51
N PRO A 291 18.00 -20.98 12.13
CA PRO A 291 18.93 -19.90 12.45
C PRO A 291 18.73 -18.71 11.49
N LEU A 292 18.60 -17.51 12.06
CA LEU A 292 18.25 -16.29 11.32
C LEU A 292 19.19 -15.13 11.63
N SER A 293 19.36 -14.22 10.66
CA SER A 293 19.74 -12.82 10.92
C SER A 293 18.53 -11.92 10.77
N ALA A 294 18.40 -10.91 11.62
CA ALA A 294 17.51 -9.76 11.37
C ALA A 294 18.32 -8.50 11.06
N ASN A 295 17.72 -7.55 10.33
CA ASN A 295 18.29 -6.22 10.08
C ASN A 295 18.22 -5.28 11.31
N HIS A 296 18.57 -5.81 12.48
CA HIS A 296 18.68 -5.12 13.75
C HIS A 296 20.14 -5.18 14.19
N PHE A 297 20.72 -4.04 14.51
CA PHE A 297 22.13 -3.88 14.88
C PHE A 297 22.18 -3.45 16.34
N ALA A 298 22.90 -4.17 17.20
CA ALA A 298 22.87 -3.89 18.64
C ALA A 298 23.48 -2.51 18.94
N ILE A 299 22.84 -1.71 19.80
CA ILE A 299 23.37 -0.42 20.21
C ILE A 299 23.90 -0.55 21.63
N ASN A 300 25.19 -0.24 21.82
CA ASN A 300 25.78 -0.12 23.15
C ASN A 300 25.93 1.37 23.48
N MET A 301 25.43 1.76 24.65
CA MET A 301 25.38 3.15 25.10
C MET A 301 25.93 3.28 26.51
N ARG A 302 26.60 4.39 26.79
CA ARG A 302 26.99 4.74 28.17
C ARG A 302 25.73 5.10 28.98
N LYS A 303 25.72 4.74 30.26
CA LYS A 303 24.74 5.27 31.22
C LYS A 303 25.11 6.73 31.48
N GLN A 304 24.37 7.66 30.90
CA GLN A 304 24.58 9.10 31.03
C GLN A 304 23.27 9.86 30.89
N ILE A 305 23.26 11.09 31.43
CA ILE A 305 22.18 12.06 31.24
C ILE A 305 22.47 12.84 29.95
N LEU A 306 21.47 12.96 29.08
CA LEU A 306 21.46 13.93 27.98
C LEU A 306 20.65 15.17 28.38
N TYR A 307 20.90 16.30 27.73
CA TYR A 307 20.24 17.56 28.00
C TYR A 307 19.44 18.03 26.78
N HIS A 308 18.26 18.62 27.01
CA HIS A 308 17.29 19.01 25.99
C HIS A 308 16.98 20.50 26.06
N TYR A 309 17.09 21.16 24.91
CA TYR A 309 16.90 22.60 24.77
C TYR A 309 15.96 22.91 23.58
N ASP A 310 15.17 23.96 23.74
CA ASP A 310 14.34 24.55 22.70
C ASP A 310 15.13 25.67 21.98
N VAL A 311 14.99 25.75 20.65
CA VAL A 311 15.43 26.89 19.82
C VAL A 311 14.28 27.47 18.99
N ASP A 312 14.21 28.81 18.93
CA ASP A 312 13.36 29.59 18.02
C ASP A 312 14.18 30.73 17.39
N VAL A 313 13.73 31.24 16.24
CA VAL A 313 14.46 32.23 15.43
C VAL A 313 13.50 33.30 14.93
N LYS A 314 13.81 34.58 15.16
CA LYS A 314 13.03 35.73 14.68
C LYS A 314 13.88 36.68 13.82
N PRO A 315 13.30 37.36 12.81
CA PRO A 315 11.95 37.14 12.26
C PRO A 315 11.83 35.75 11.63
N LEU A 316 10.71 35.05 11.85
CA LEU A 316 10.58 33.61 11.56
C LEU A 316 10.95 33.25 10.10
N PRO A 317 12.09 32.59 9.85
CA PRO A 317 12.55 32.32 8.50
C PRO A 317 11.82 31.12 7.87
N SER A 318 11.93 30.98 6.54
CA SER A 318 11.43 29.78 5.85
C SER A 318 12.09 28.50 6.40
N LYS A 319 11.39 27.35 6.40
CA LYS A 319 11.90 26.10 7.01
C LYS A 319 13.31 25.67 6.54
N THR A 320 13.68 25.95 5.29
CA THR A 320 15.05 25.69 4.79
C THR A 320 16.08 26.65 5.41
N LEU A 321 15.72 27.93 5.54
CA LEU A 321 16.58 28.96 6.10
C LEU A 321 16.68 28.84 7.64
N PHE A 322 15.59 28.52 8.34
CA PHE A 322 15.59 28.21 9.78
C PHE A 322 16.66 27.18 10.12
N ARG A 323 16.70 26.07 9.36
CA ARG A 323 17.69 25.01 9.54
C ARG A 323 19.11 25.56 9.35
N LYS A 324 19.38 26.30 8.25
CA LYS A 324 20.70 26.90 7.99
C LYS A 324 21.15 27.87 9.08
N VAL A 325 20.25 28.74 9.56
CA VAL A 325 20.55 29.72 10.63
C VAL A 325 20.95 29.01 11.92
N VAL A 326 20.16 28.01 12.36
CA VAL A 326 20.46 27.25 13.57
C VAL A 326 21.73 26.41 13.41
N GLU A 327 21.94 25.75 12.27
CA GLU A 327 23.17 24.97 12.03
C GLU A 327 24.44 25.83 11.99
N GLN A 328 24.38 27.03 11.41
CA GLN A 328 25.52 27.97 11.42
C GLN A 328 25.79 28.48 12.85
N PHE A 329 24.74 28.90 13.57
CA PHE A 329 24.84 29.34 14.98
C PHE A 329 25.46 28.26 15.89
N LEU A 330 24.98 27.01 15.80
CA LEU A 330 25.51 25.89 16.59
C LEU A 330 26.96 25.53 16.25
N GLY A 331 27.44 25.93 15.06
CA GLY A 331 28.84 25.77 14.65
C GLY A 331 29.75 26.93 15.07
N SER A 332 29.21 28.13 15.29
CA SER A 332 29.98 29.35 15.59
C SER A 332 29.97 29.78 17.06
N ASP A 333 28.90 29.47 17.81
CA ASP A 333 28.74 29.99 19.18
C ASP A 333 29.65 29.28 20.18
N ALA A 334 30.35 30.08 21.00
CA ALA A 334 31.38 29.61 21.91
C ALA A 334 30.89 28.55 22.91
N ARG A 335 29.61 28.55 23.29
CA ARG A 335 29.02 27.57 24.24
C ARG A 335 28.99 26.14 23.68
N PHE A 336 28.97 25.98 22.35
CA PHE A 336 28.93 24.67 21.69
C PHE A 336 30.29 24.18 21.19
N LYS A 337 31.35 25.00 21.27
CA LYS A 337 32.71 24.69 20.78
C LYS A 337 33.21 23.29 21.15
N ASN A 338 32.96 22.88 22.40
CA ASN A 338 33.34 21.58 22.96
C ASN A 338 32.16 20.63 23.23
N ILE A 339 30.91 21.06 22.93
CA ILE A 339 29.68 20.32 23.23
C ILE A 339 28.95 20.09 21.91
N ARG A 340 29.28 18.99 21.20
CA ARG A 340 28.73 18.68 19.87
C ARG A 340 27.20 18.56 19.93
N PRO A 341 26.42 19.54 19.41
CA PRO A 341 24.96 19.55 19.56
C PRO A 341 24.31 18.83 18.38
N VAL A 342 23.16 18.20 18.61
CA VAL A 342 22.35 17.59 17.54
C VAL A 342 20.95 18.20 17.53
N PHE A 343 20.43 18.47 16.33
CA PHE A 343 19.26 19.33 16.14
C PHE A 343 18.23 18.69 15.20
N ASP A 344 16.96 18.69 15.59
CA ASP A 344 15.86 18.01 14.89
C ASP A 344 15.38 18.70 13.59
N SER A 345 16.05 19.77 13.16
CA SER A 345 15.64 20.66 12.07
C SER A 345 14.28 21.37 12.29
N LYS A 346 13.81 21.50 13.53
CA LYS A 346 12.55 22.23 13.87
C LYS A 346 12.67 23.14 15.09
N LYS A 347 13.04 22.59 16.25
CA LYS A 347 13.00 23.28 17.55
C LYS A 347 13.86 22.59 18.63
N ASN A 348 14.12 21.28 18.51
CA ASN A 348 14.73 20.49 19.58
C ASN A 348 16.24 20.36 19.34
N ILE A 349 17.04 20.82 20.29
CA ILE A 349 18.47 20.58 20.40
C ILE A 349 18.72 19.60 21.54
N TYR A 350 19.61 18.64 21.33
CA TYR A 350 20.10 17.73 22.37
C TYR A 350 21.62 17.85 22.48
N THR A 351 22.14 17.67 23.70
CA THR A 351 23.59 17.60 23.98
C THR A 351 23.91 16.47 24.97
N ALA A 352 25.14 15.97 24.92
CA ALA A 352 25.66 15.00 25.88
C ALA A 352 26.19 15.62 27.18
N CYS A 353 26.39 16.94 27.20
CA CYS A 353 26.86 17.72 28.34
C CYS A 353 25.97 18.96 28.52
N ARG A 354 25.79 19.42 29.76
CA ARG A 354 25.03 20.63 30.09
C ARG A 354 25.70 21.85 29.46
N VAL A 355 24.93 22.67 28.74
CA VAL A 355 25.46 23.85 28.04
C VAL A 355 25.79 24.97 29.05
N PRO A 356 27.03 25.51 29.09
CA PRO A 356 27.41 26.55 30.05
C PRO A 356 26.57 27.82 29.94
N GLY A 357 26.08 28.31 31.08
CA GLY A 357 25.27 29.53 31.18
C GLY A 357 23.86 29.44 30.59
N LEU A 358 23.38 28.24 30.23
CA LEU A 358 22.04 28.01 29.68
C LEU A 358 21.06 27.47 30.73
N ASP A 359 21.04 28.14 31.89
CA ASP A 359 20.16 27.85 33.03
C ASP A 359 18.75 28.45 32.88
N SER A 360 18.60 29.43 31.99
CA SER A 360 17.36 30.13 31.70
C SER A 360 17.22 30.41 30.20
N LYS A 361 16.13 31.06 29.79
CA LYS A 361 15.94 31.50 28.40
C LYS A 361 16.90 32.64 28.07
N LEU A 362 17.68 32.47 27.01
CA LEU A 362 18.57 33.46 26.45
C LEU A 362 18.03 34.03 25.13
N GLU A 363 18.36 35.28 24.86
CA GLU A 363 18.08 36.00 23.62
C GLU A 363 19.42 36.46 23.02
N ILE A 364 19.70 36.05 21.78
CA ILE A 364 21.03 36.13 21.18
C ILE A 364 20.89 36.76 19.79
N LYS A 365 21.54 37.90 19.55
CA LYS A 365 21.70 38.42 18.19
C LYS A 365 22.72 37.58 17.43
N PHE A 366 22.39 37.20 16.20
CA PHE A 366 23.22 36.35 15.37
C PHE A 366 23.22 36.82 13.90
N GLU A 367 24.41 37.03 13.35
CA GLU A 367 24.62 37.37 11.94
C GLU A 367 24.70 36.11 11.09
N PHE A 368 23.63 35.79 10.37
CA PHE A 368 23.63 34.69 9.42
C PHE A 368 24.27 35.12 8.09
N GLN A 369 25.33 34.41 7.68
CA GLN A 369 26.02 34.64 6.42
C GLN A 369 25.50 33.66 5.35
N GLU A 370 24.75 34.18 4.37
CA GLU A 370 24.21 33.40 3.26
C GLU A 370 25.29 33.13 2.19
N MET A 371 26.17 32.17 2.49
CA MET A 371 27.30 31.71 1.64
C MET A 371 26.90 31.15 0.25
N ASP A 372 25.60 31.04 -0.04
CA ASP A 372 25.07 30.65 -1.36
C ASP A 372 25.17 31.82 -2.39
N ARG A 373 25.82 32.93 -2.04
CA ARG A 373 25.98 34.15 -2.85
C ARG A 373 27.40 34.67 -2.78
N ASP A 374 27.78 35.41 -3.82
CA ASP A 374 28.97 36.25 -3.86
C ASP A 374 28.56 37.70 -4.23
N PRO A 375 28.85 38.72 -3.39
CA PRO A 375 29.32 38.58 -2.02
C PRO A 375 28.27 37.90 -1.10
N PRO A 376 28.67 37.27 0.01
CA PRO A 376 27.75 36.65 0.96
C PRO A 376 26.77 37.67 1.53
N ARG A 377 25.47 37.34 1.53
CA ARG A 377 24.46 38.23 2.13
C ARG A 377 24.35 37.97 3.62
N ILE A 378 24.79 38.95 4.42
CA ILE A 378 24.57 38.99 5.87
C ILE A 378 23.07 39.28 6.14
N ASN A 379 22.50 38.60 7.13
CA ASN A 379 21.18 38.89 7.68
C ASN A 379 21.21 38.72 9.20
N GLU A 380 20.77 39.72 9.96
CA GLU A 380 20.57 39.56 11.40
C GLU A 380 19.35 38.71 11.71
N PHE A 381 19.50 37.81 12.69
CA PHE A 381 18.41 37.09 13.34
C PHE A 381 18.58 37.14 14.86
N THR A 382 17.46 37.17 15.57
CA THR A 382 17.42 36.91 17.01
C THR A 382 17.13 35.43 17.24
N ILE A 383 18.07 34.74 17.88
CA ILE A 383 17.93 33.34 18.29
C ILE A 383 17.51 33.32 19.77
N TYR A 384 16.42 32.61 20.04
CA TYR A 384 15.98 32.30 21.39
C TYR A 384 16.37 30.86 21.71
N LEU A 385 17.09 30.67 22.80
CA LEU A 385 17.59 29.37 23.24
C LEU A 385 17.23 29.18 24.71
N GLN A 386 16.58 28.07 25.08
CA GLN A 386 16.14 27.85 26.46
C GLN A 386 16.20 26.37 26.86
N PRO A 387 16.46 26.05 28.14
CA PRO A 387 16.18 24.73 28.71
C PRO A 387 14.69 24.37 28.56
N THR A 388 14.37 23.09 28.32
CA THR A 388 12.99 22.61 28.37
C THR A 388 12.57 22.33 29.82
N GLY A 389 11.25 22.28 30.11
CA GLY A 389 10.73 22.15 31.48
C GLY A 389 11.23 20.89 32.22
N GLU A 390 11.53 19.83 31.48
CA GLU A 390 12.38 18.72 31.92
C GLU A 390 13.69 18.80 31.11
N VAL A 391 14.75 19.43 31.61
CA VAL A 391 16.00 19.57 30.82
C VAL A 391 16.65 18.21 30.59
N GLU A 392 16.69 17.39 31.63
CA GLU A 392 17.45 16.14 31.66
C GLU A 392 16.68 14.97 31.03
N ILE A 393 17.45 14.05 30.44
CA ILE A 393 17.00 12.82 29.80
C ILE A 393 17.96 11.72 30.26
N ASP A 394 17.57 10.95 31.27
CA ASP A 394 18.32 9.78 31.70
C ASP A 394 18.17 8.62 30.70
N LEU A 395 19.29 8.13 30.17
CA LEU A 395 19.31 6.97 29.29
C LEU A 395 19.13 5.63 30.04
N SER A 396 19.27 5.59 31.38
CA SER A 396 19.03 4.37 32.16
C SER A 396 17.59 3.87 32.03
N ALA A 397 16.63 4.77 31.81
CA ALA A 397 15.24 4.45 31.52
C ALA A 397 15.06 3.47 30.34
N LEU A 398 15.97 3.47 29.35
CA LEU A 398 15.96 2.50 28.24
C LEU A 398 16.36 1.09 28.70
N ALA A 399 17.33 0.98 29.62
CA ALA A 399 17.74 -0.30 30.18
C ALA A 399 16.65 -0.86 31.11
N SER A 400 16.05 -0.01 31.94
CA SER A 400 14.90 -0.37 32.79
C SER A 400 13.70 -0.82 31.94
N TYR A 401 13.41 -0.12 30.83
CA TYR A 401 12.37 -0.55 29.89
C TYR A 401 12.67 -1.93 29.29
N CYS A 402 13.92 -2.20 28.90
CA CYS A 402 14.35 -3.52 28.41
C CYS A 402 14.29 -4.64 29.47
N GLN A 403 13.98 -4.34 30.74
CA GLN A 403 13.83 -5.31 31.83
C GLN A 403 12.38 -5.47 32.32
N SER A 404 11.61 -4.38 32.39
CA SER A 404 10.24 -4.39 32.95
C SER A 404 9.30 -3.33 32.36
N GLY A 405 9.66 -2.72 31.23
CA GLY A 405 8.84 -1.72 30.53
C GLY A 405 7.58 -2.31 29.88
N SER A 406 6.66 -1.44 29.46
CA SER A 406 5.41 -1.83 28.81
C SER A 406 5.15 -1.00 27.55
N SER A 407 4.58 -1.61 26.50
CA SER A 407 4.37 -0.97 25.20
C SER A 407 3.33 0.17 25.21
N VAL A 408 2.62 0.37 26.32
CA VAL A 408 1.80 1.56 26.57
C VAL A 408 2.58 2.73 27.19
N ASP A 409 3.73 2.46 27.83
CA ASP A 409 4.52 3.39 28.67
C ASP A 409 5.95 3.55 28.11
N ILE A 410 6.07 3.89 26.82
CA ILE A 410 7.35 3.94 26.10
C ILE A 410 8.18 5.20 26.44
N PRO A 411 9.50 5.10 26.74
CA PRO A 411 10.38 6.24 27.04
C PRO A 411 10.73 7.06 25.78
N LEU A 412 9.77 7.83 25.28
CA LEU A 412 9.88 8.57 24.01
C LEU A 412 10.98 9.65 24.01
N ARG A 413 11.25 10.32 25.14
CA ARG A 413 12.27 11.39 25.21
C ARG A 413 13.70 10.86 24.96
N PRO A 414 14.20 9.82 25.68
CA PRO A 414 15.44 9.13 25.31
C PRO A 414 15.46 8.61 23.87
N ILE A 415 14.36 8.00 23.39
CA ILE A 415 14.29 7.45 22.03
C ILE A 415 14.49 8.54 20.97
N GLN A 416 13.82 9.68 21.12
CA GLN A 416 13.90 10.80 20.17
C GLN A 416 15.31 11.43 20.15
N ALA A 417 15.93 11.63 21.32
CA ALA A 417 17.27 12.19 21.41
C ALA A 417 18.31 11.33 20.66
N LEU A 418 18.28 10.01 20.89
CA LEU A 418 19.18 9.05 20.24
C LEU A 418 18.89 8.88 18.74
N ASP A 419 17.61 8.82 18.34
CA ASP A 419 17.21 8.70 16.94
C ASP A 419 17.68 9.91 16.10
N ILE A 420 17.77 11.10 16.71
CA ILE A 420 18.38 12.28 16.08
C ILE A 420 19.90 12.19 16.10
N ALA A 421 20.52 11.85 17.23
CA ALA A 421 21.98 11.76 17.37
C ALA A 421 22.63 10.80 16.35
N MET A 422 22.05 9.61 16.18
CA MET A 422 22.52 8.58 15.22
C MET A 422 22.34 8.99 13.74
N LYS A 423 21.64 10.09 13.44
CA LYS A 423 21.43 10.60 12.07
C LYS A 423 22.23 11.86 11.80
N TYR A 424 22.57 12.62 12.83
CA TYR A 424 23.04 14.00 12.66
C TYR A 424 24.38 14.10 11.91
N GLY A 425 25.44 13.43 12.38
CA GLY A 425 26.77 13.52 11.73
C GLY A 425 26.78 12.96 10.31
N ALA A 426 26.09 11.84 10.07
CA ALA A 426 25.87 11.31 8.72
C ALA A 426 25.05 12.26 7.81
N ALA A 427 24.14 13.07 8.36
CA ALA A 427 23.33 14.04 7.64
C ALA A 427 24.03 15.40 7.38
N GLN A 428 25.20 15.65 7.99
CA GLN A 428 26.05 16.81 7.66
C GLN A 428 26.94 16.58 6.42
N ARG A 429 27.01 15.35 5.90
CA ARG A 429 27.83 15.02 4.71
C ARG A 429 27.13 15.51 3.43
N PRO A 430 27.75 16.35 2.56
CA PRO A 430 27.08 16.92 1.38
C PRO A 430 26.53 15.93 0.35
N THR A 431 27.01 14.67 0.39
CA THR A 431 26.55 13.55 -0.44
C THR A 431 25.29 12.85 0.11
N LYS A 432 24.79 13.26 1.28
CA LYS A 432 23.62 12.67 1.95
C LYS A 432 22.45 13.65 2.04
N VAL A 433 21.23 13.11 2.08
CA VAL A 433 20.00 13.88 2.31
C VAL A 433 19.11 13.14 3.30
N MET A 434 18.79 13.77 4.42
CA MET A 434 17.88 13.24 5.44
C MET A 434 16.43 13.64 5.15
N LEU A 435 15.55 12.65 4.97
CA LEU A 435 14.11 12.82 4.81
C LEU A 435 13.36 11.99 5.88
N GLY A 436 13.12 12.61 7.03
CA GLY A 436 12.59 11.92 8.21
C GLY A 436 13.53 10.79 8.63
N SER A 437 12.98 9.60 8.90
CA SER A 437 13.73 8.39 9.27
C SER A 437 14.54 7.76 8.12
N CYS A 438 14.67 8.41 6.96
CA CYS A 438 15.46 7.92 5.82
C CYS A 438 16.70 8.80 5.59
N LEU A 439 17.88 8.18 5.52
CA LEU A 439 19.09 8.82 5.03
C LEU A 439 19.39 8.31 3.61
N LEU A 440 19.27 9.21 2.65
CA LEU A 440 19.50 8.97 1.23
C LEU A 440 20.89 9.43 0.83
N SER A 441 21.42 8.87 -0.26
CA SER A 441 22.65 9.33 -0.89
C SER A 441 22.33 9.96 -2.24
N LYS A 442 22.98 11.08 -2.56
CA LYS A 442 22.99 11.66 -3.90
C LYS A 442 23.58 10.64 -4.91
N PRO A 443 23.03 10.50 -6.12
CA PRO A 443 23.65 9.66 -7.16
C PRO A 443 25.05 10.18 -7.53
N THR A 444 26.06 9.31 -7.49
CA THR A 444 27.46 9.62 -7.86
C THR A 444 27.74 9.38 -9.36
N GLY A 445 26.69 9.35 -10.18
CA GLY A 445 26.68 9.00 -11.60
C GLY A 445 25.26 9.11 -12.14
N ARG A 446 25.00 8.67 -13.38
CA ARG A 446 23.65 8.81 -13.99
C ARG A 446 22.57 8.16 -13.10
N PRO A 447 21.57 8.92 -12.61
CA PRO A 447 20.48 8.39 -11.79
C PRO A 447 19.64 7.35 -12.53
N GLN A 448 18.98 6.46 -11.80
CA GLN A 448 18.04 5.53 -12.41
C GLN A 448 16.69 6.21 -12.67
N GLU A 449 16.41 6.49 -13.93
CA GLU A 449 15.18 7.14 -14.37
C GLU A 449 13.96 6.21 -14.25
N LEU A 450 12.82 6.77 -13.81
CA LEU A 450 11.48 6.15 -13.84
C LEU A 450 10.66 6.61 -15.06
N GLY A 451 11.19 7.54 -15.84
CA GLY A 451 10.53 8.21 -16.96
C GLY A 451 9.67 9.40 -16.52
N GLY A 452 9.55 10.39 -17.41
CA GLY A 452 8.73 11.60 -17.20
C GLY A 452 9.32 12.56 -16.16
N GLY A 453 10.62 12.83 -16.22
CA GLY A 453 11.31 13.78 -15.34
C GLY A 453 11.50 13.31 -13.90
N VAL A 454 11.38 12.00 -13.64
CA VAL A 454 11.48 11.40 -12.30
C VAL A 454 12.56 10.32 -12.27
N GLU A 455 13.35 10.29 -11.20
CA GLU A 455 14.47 9.38 -10.95
C GLU A 455 14.42 8.74 -9.55
N VAL A 456 15.23 7.71 -9.31
CA VAL A 456 15.33 6.99 -8.03
C VAL A 456 16.60 7.36 -7.29
N TRP A 457 16.44 7.81 -6.05
CA TRP A 457 17.53 7.96 -5.08
C TRP A 457 17.50 6.81 -4.07
N PHE A 458 18.67 6.34 -3.68
CA PHE A 458 18.86 5.17 -2.82
C PHE A 458 19.41 5.55 -1.45
N GLY A 459 19.12 4.74 -0.45
CA GLY A 459 19.72 4.86 0.88
C GLY A 459 19.15 3.83 1.83
N HIS A 460 19.05 4.19 3.11
CA HIS A 460 18.42 3.35 4.12
C HIS A 460 17.38 4.14 4.93
N PHE A 461 16.35 3.44 5.37
CA PHE A 461 15.58 3.80 6.55
C PHE A 461 16.40 3.37 7.78
N GLN A 462 16.36 4.16 8.86
CA GLN A 462 16.82 3.74 10.17
C GLN A 462 15.92 4.28 11.30
N SER A 463 15.67 3.44 12.31
CA SER A 463 14.98 3.80 13.56
C SER A 463 15.52 3.01 14.75
N LEU A 464 15.60 3.64 15.91
CA LEU A 464 15.77 2.96 17.19
C LEU A 464 14.57 2.03 17.48
N ARG A 465 14.83 0.85 18.04
CA ARG A 465 13.86 -0.16 18.50
C ARG A 465 14.31 -0.78 19.81
N LEU A 466 13.38 -1.09 20.71
CA LEU A 466 13.65 -1.73 21.99
C LEU A 466 13.13 -3.17 21.96
N GLY A 467 14.04 -4.14 22.09
CA GLY A 467 13.69 -5.53 22.43
C GLY A 467 14.22 -5.87 23.83
N TRP A 468 14.79 -7.07 24.00
CA TRP A 468 15.62 -7.40 25.19
C TRP A 468 16.80 -6.43 25.42
N LYS A 469 17.20 -5.70 24.37
CA LYS A 469 18.13 -4.57 24.42
C LYS A 469 17.82 -3.58 23.28
N PRO A 470 18.39 -2.36 23.30
CA PRO A 470 18.27 -1.40 22.21
C PRO A 470 18.93 -1.88 20.91
N PHE A 471 18.23 -1.66 19.79
CA PHE A 471 18.65 -2.03 18.44
C PHE A 471 18.41 -0.88 17.46
N LEU A 472 19.34 -0.69 16.52
CA LEU A 472 19.11 0.12 15.32
C LEU A 472 18.51 -0.78 14.24
N ASN A 473 17.25 -0.55 13.85
CA ASN A 473 16.65 -1.26 12.72
C ASN A 473 16.94 -0.50 11.42
N VAL A 474 17.72 -1.10 10.51
CA VAL A 474 18.17 -0.48 9.25
C VAL A 474 17.65 -1.24 8.04
N ASP A 475 16.99 -0.58 7.09
CA ASP A 475 16.35 -1.24 5.94
C ASP A 475 16.57 -0.46 4.64
N ALA A 476 16.99 -1.14 3.57
CA ALA A 476 17.31 -0.50 2.29
C ALA A 476 16.07 0.19 1.69
N THR A 477 16.17 1.48 1.40
CA THR A 477 15.04 2.32 0.97
C THR A 477 15.30 3.00 -0.37
N GLN A 478 14.21 3.32 -1.06
CA GLN A 478 14.20 4.12 -2.28
C GLN A 478 13.20 5.27 -2.14
N ARG A 479 13.50 6.38 -2.79
CA ARG A 479 12.59 7.52 -2.94
C ARG A 479 12.65 8.04 -4.37
N ALA A 480 11.53 8.55 -4.86
CA ALA A 480 11.44 9.20 -6.16
C ALA A 480 11.84 10.67 -6.01
N PHE A 481 12.66 11.16 -6.92
CA PHE A 481 13.13 12.55 -6.99
C PHE A 481 12.82 13.12 -8.37
N LEU A 482 12.71 14.44 -8.45
CA LEU A 482 12.65 15.14 -9.73
C LEU A 482 14.06 15.27 -10.30
N LYS A 483 14.16 14.94 -11.59
CA LYS A 483 15.39 15.06 -12.36
C LYS A 483 15.80 16.53 -12.48
N SER A 484 17.03 16.83 -12.08
CA SER A 484 17.64 18.15 -12.27
C SER A 484 17.93 18.39 -13.76
N GLY A 485 17.73 19.62 -14.23
CA GLY A 485 17.95 19.97 -15.64
C GLY A 485 17.14 21.19 -16.09
N LYS A 486 17.38 21.65 -17.33
CA LYS A 486 16.66 22.81 -17.90
C LYS A 486 15.16 22.51 -17.99
N VAL A 487 14.31 23.44 -17.54
CA VAL A 487 12.86 23.20 -17.36
C VAL A 487 12.18 22.78 -18.66
N HIS A 488 12.53 23.37 -19.81
CA HIS A 488 11.95 22.99 -21.12
C HIS A 488 12.35 21.57 -21.58
N LEU A 489 13.54 21.08 -21.21
CA LEU A 489 13.95 19.70 -21.51
C LEU A 489 13.18 18.70 -20.64
N ILE A 490 12.97 19.04 -19.36
CA ILE A 490 12.15 18.23 -18.46
C ILE A 490 10.67 18.27 -18.88
N MET A 491 10.17 19.41 -19.39
CA MET A 491 8.84 19.51 -19.99
C MET A 491 8.70 18.57 -21.19
N ALA A 492 9.65 18.60 -22.14
CA ALA A 492 9.68 17.71 -23.29
C ALA A 492 9.72 16.23 -22.88
N GLU A 493 10.53 15.86 -21.88
CA GLU A 493 10.58 14.49 -21.33
C GLU A 493 9.28 14.09 -20.62
N MET A 494 8.61 15.03 -19.93
CA MET A 494 7.35 14.78 -19.20
C MET A 494 6.14 14.51 -20.10
N PHE A 495 6.12 15.08 -21.30
CA PHE A 495 4.98 14.96 -22.23
C PHE A 495 5.32 14.27 -23.56
N ASN A 496 6.57 13.81 -23.73
CA ASN A 496 7.08 13.14 -24.93
C ASN A 496 6.93 14.02 -26.20
N THR A 497 7.28 15.30 -26.05
CA THR A 497 7.38 16.29 -27.15
C THR A 497 8.85 16.59 -27.45
N ARG A 498 9.13 17.40 -28.48
CA ARG A 498 10.47 17.88 -28.81
C ARG A 498 10.86 19.08 -27.92
N PRO A 499 12.17 19.28 -27.62
CA PRO A 499 12.64 20.54 -27.06
C PRO A 499 12.22 21.73 -27.94
N GLY A 500 11.55 22.72 -27.36
CA GLY A 500 10.98 23.85 -28.09
C GLY A 500 9.52 23.68 -28.54
N GLU A 501 8.90 22.52 -28.36
CA GLU A 501 7.50 22.28 -28.74
C GLU A 501 6.53 22.72 -27.63
N GLU A 502 5.43 23.38 -28.00
CA GLU A 502 4.40 23.85 -27.08
C GLU A 502 3.51 22.69 -26.57
N LEU A 503 2.86 22.89 -25.41
CA LEU A 503 1.91 21.95 -24.85
C LEU A 503 0.47 22.42 -25.11
N TYR A 504 -0.39 21.51 -25.58
CA TYR A 504 -1.85 21.72 -25.61
C TYR A 504 -2.40 22.05 -24.21
N ASP A 505 -3.47 22.85 -24.12
CA ASP A 505 -4.02 23.42 -22.88
C ASP A 505 -4.09 22.47 -21.67
N ARG A 506 -4.56 21.24 -21.87
CA ARG A 506 -4.67 20.23 -20.81
C ARG A 506 -3.30 19.93 -20.19
N ASP A 507 -2.30 19.78 -21.03
CA ASP A 507 -0.94 19.35 -20.67
C ASP A 507 -0.11 20.55 -20.20
N TYR A 508 -0.34 21.74 -20.78
CA TYR A 508 0.10 23.02 -20.21
C TYR A 508 -0.39 23.17 -18.75
N MET A 509 -1.69 22.94 -18.50
CA MET A 509 -2.28 23.10 -17.17
C MET A 509 -1.80 22.05 -16.18
N ASP A 510 -1.55 20.81 -16.62
CA ASP A 510 -0.90 19.78 -15.80
C ASP A 510 0.57 20.13 -15.51
N PHE A 511 1.34 20.60 -16.51
CA PHE A 511 2.73 21.02 -16.27
C PHE A 511 2.83 22.22 -15.34
N SER A 512 2.00 23.24 -15.54
CA SER A 512 1.91 24.41 -14.65
C SER A 512 1.59 23.99 -13.22
N LYS A 513 0.62 23.07 -13.04
CA LYS A 513 0.34 22.46 -11.74
C LYS A 513 1.48 21.62 -11.20
N LYS A 514 2.27 20.92 -12.03
CA LYS A 514 3.45 20.11 -11.63
C LYS A 514 4.59 20.97 -11.11
N ILE A 515 4.91 22.07 -11.80
CA ILE A 515 6.05 22.94 -11.46
C ILE A 515 5.76 23.95 -10.35
N ALA A 516 4.49 24.36 -10.13
CA ALA A 516 4.06 25.29 -9.10
C ALA A 516 4.26 24.85 -7.63
N THR A 517 4.94 23.72 -7.39
CA THR A 517 5.36 23.23 -6.06
C THR A 517 6.88 23.06 -5.93
N LEU A 518 7.65 23.48 -6.93
CA LEU A 518 9.09 23.21 -7.06
C LEU A 518 9.94 24.46 -6.87
N LYS A 519 11.20 24.26 -6.51
CA LYS A 519 12.26 25.27 -6.61
C LYS A 519 12.93 25.17 -7.99
N VAL A 520 13.21 26.32 -8.59
CA VAL A 520 14.01 26.48 -9.81
C VAL A 520 15.21 27.37 -9.54
N SER A 521 16.33 27.07 -10.18
CA SER A 521 17.58 27.82 -10.13
C SER A 521 17.79 28.54 -11.46
N TYR A 522 18.14 29.83 -11.43
CA TYR A 522 18.43 30.61 -12.64
C TYR A 522 19.47 31.70 -12.34
N ASN A 523 20.24 32.12 -13.35
CA ASN A 523 21.23 33.18 -13.17
C ASN A 523 20.56 34.57 -13.13
N ARG A 524 21.00 35.43 -12.20
CA ARG A 524 20.65 36.86 -12.10
C ARG A 524 21.79 37.80 -12.51
N GLY A 525 22.74 37.30 -13.31
CA GLY A 525 23.99 37.99 -13.65
C GLY A 525 25.07 37.70 -12.62
N GLN A 526 24.94 38.30 -11.43
CA GLN A 526 25.94 38.18 -10.35
C GLN A 526 25.90 36.83 -9.60
N TYR A 527 24.73 36.19 -9.47
CA TYR A 527 24.58 34.94 -8.72
C TYR A 527 23.42 34.06 -9.22
N ILE A 528 23.46 32.78 -8.89
CA ILE A 528 22.40 31.82 -9.20
C ILE A 528 21.32 31.87 -8.11
N ALA A 529 20.14 32.38 -8.44
CA ALA A 529 19.01 32.44 -7.53
C ALA A 529 18.20 31.14 -7.58
N THR A 530 18.09 30.44 -6.43
CA THR A 530 17.22 29.25 -6.29
C THR A 530 15.95 29.62 -5.53
N VAL A 531 14.80 29.62 -6.20
CA VAL A 531 13.54 30.20 -5.72
C VAL A 531 12.33 29.30 -6.01
N GLY A 532 11.25 29.47 -5.23
CA GLY A 532 9.99 28.77 -5.47
C GLY A 532 9.30 29.25 -6.77
N CYS A 533 8.73 28.29 -7.50
CA CYS A 533 7.91 28.50 -8.69
C CYS A 533 6.41 28.51 -8.32
N ASN A 534 5.64 29.36 -8.99
CA ASN A 534 4.18 29.47 -8.85
C ASN A 534 3.40 28.88 -10.05
N GLY A 535 4.10 28.40 -11.08
CA GLY A 535 3.54 27.84 -12.31
C GLY A 535 4.26 28.37 -13.56
N ILE A 536 3.71 28.10 -14.73
CA ILE A 536 4.10 28.73 -16.00
C ILE A 536 3.01 29.69 -16.50
N LYS A 537 3.42 30.81 -17.09
CA LYS A 537 2.52 31.89 -17.51
C LYS A 537 3.10 32.70 -18.69
N GLY A 538 2.46 32.56 -19.87
CA GLY A 538 2.62 33.40 -21.07
C GLY A 538 3.98 33.30 -21.77
N SER A 539 4.02 33.44 -23.10
CA SER A 539 5.29 33.32 -23.86
C SER A 539 6.24 34.48 -23.56
N ALA A 540 7.55 34.25 -23.65
CA ALA A 540 8.52 35.33 -23.53
C ALA A 540 8.39 36.38 -24.66
N SER A 541 7.89 35.98 -25.83
CA SER A 541 7.61 36.86 -26.98
C SER A 541 6.37 37.76 -26.80
N THR A 542 5.38 37.38 -25.97
CA THR A 542 4.11 38.10 -25.82
C THR A 542 3.89 38.75 -24.46
N GLU A 543 4.42 38.17 -23.37
CA GLU A 543 4.34 38.76 -22.03
C GLU A 543 5.11 40.08 -21.97
N LYS A 544 4.41 41.15 -21.61
CA LYS A 544 4.97 42.50 -21.46
C LYS A 544 5.04 42.93 -20.00
N PHE A 545 6.04 43.74 -19.70
CA PHE A 545 6.18 44.43 -18.43
C PHE A 545 6.88 45.78 -18.63
N GLU A 546 6.76 46.64 -17.63
CA GLU A 546 7.39 47.95 -17.64
C GLU A 546 8.86 47.86 -17.21
N CYS A 547 9.75 48.40 -18.04
CA CYS A 547 11.17 48.58 -17.77
C CYS A 547 11.55 49.99 -18.21
N ASP A 548 12.12 50.79 -17.29
CA ASP A 548 12.55 52.18 -17.55
C ASP A 548 11.47 53.07 -18.20
N GLY A 549 10.22 52.92 -17.75
CA GLY A 549 9.05 53.64 -18.29
C GLY A 549 8.54 53.14 -19.65
N GLN A 550 9.13 52.08 -20.22
CA GLN A 550 8.69 51.48 -21.48
C GLN A 550 8.09 50.07 -21.30
N GLN A 551 7.00 49.78 -22.01
CA GLN A 551 6.40 48.44 -22.06
C GLN A 551 7.18 47.55 -23.05
N VAL A 552 8.04 46.68 -22.52
CA VAL A 552 8.87 45.74 -23.28
C VAL A 552 8.39 44.30 -23.08
N THR A 553 8.59 43.42 -24.07
CA THR A 553 8.37 41.98 -23.87
C THR A 553 9.51 41.35 -23.07
N VAL A 554 9.28 40.19 -22.44
CA VAL A 554 10.35 39.44 -21.75
C VAL A 554 11.50 39.13 -22.71
N GLN A 555 11.22 38.73 -23.95
CA GLN A 555 12.24 38.55 -24.99
C GLN A 555 13.04 39.83 -25.24
N GLN A 556 12.36 40.97 -25.46
CA GLN A 556 13.01 42.26 -25.74
C GLN A 556 13.89 42.72 -24.57
N TYR A 557 13.50 42.45 -23.32
CA TYR A 557 14.32 42.73 -22.15
C TYR A 557 15.61 41.90 -22.14
N PHE A 558 15.51 40.56 -22.30
CA PHE A 558 16.71 39.71 -22.33
C PHE A 558 17.64 40.06 -23.50
N GLU A 559 17.08 40.38 -24.67
CA GLU A 559 17.86 40.77 -25.85
C GLU A 559 18.53 42.16 -25.67
N ARG A 560 17.80 43.18 -25.21
CA ARG A 560 18.29 44.58 -25.11
C ARG A 560 19.09 44.90 -23.84
N LYS A 561 18.74 44.33 -22.69
CA LYS A 561 19.35 44.67 -21.38
C LYS A 561 20.38 43.66 -20.91
N LEU A 562 20.30 42.41 -21.37
CA LEU A 562 21.21 41.32 -20.97
C LEU A 562 22.02 40.76 -22.14
N ASN A 563 21.84 41.28 -23.36
CA ASN A 563 22.49 40.81 -24.60
C ASN A 563 22.29 39.29 -24.83
N MET A 564 21.12 38.77 -24.46
CA MET A 564 20.78 37.34 -24.51
C MET A 564 19.62 37.09 -25.47
N LYS A 565 19.94 36.51 -26.63
CA LYS A 565 18.94 36.04 -27.60
C LYS A 565 18.38 34.68 -27.18
N LEU A 566 17.06 34.63 -26.97
CA LEU A 566 16.33 33.42 -26.59
C LEU A 566 16.19 32.45 -27.79
N GLN A 567 16.34 31.15 -27.56
CA GLN A 567 16.15 30.11 -28.59
C GLN A 567 14.68 29.71 -28.74
N TYR A 568 13.89 29.81 -27.66
CA TYR A 568 12.50 29.36 -27.60
C TYR A 568 11.57 30.45 -27.02
N PRO A 569 11.53 31.68 -27.59
CA PRO A 569 10.79 32.80 -27.01
C PRO A 569 9.27 32.62 -27.01
N HIS A 570 8.74 31.72 -27.84
CA HIS A 570 7.33 31.31 -27.85
C HIS A 570 6.96 30.41 -26.66
N LEU A 571 7.92 29.69 -26.05
CA LEU A 571 7.63 28.89 -24.86
C LEU A 571 7.25 29.75 -23.65
N PRO A 572 6.38 29.24 -22.76
CA PRO A 572 5.88 30.02 -21.63
C PRO A 572 6.93 30.25 -20.54
N CYS A 573 6.91 31.43 -19.93
CA CYS A 573 7.81 31.77 -18.84
C CYS A 573 7.47 31.03 -17.54
N VAL A 574 8.49 30.75 -16.73
CA VAL A 574 8.35 30.24 -15.36
C VAL A 574 8.12 31.43 -14.43
N TRP A 575 7.03 31.39 -13.64
CA TRP A 575 6.70 32.43 -12.67
C TRP A 575 7.32 32.12 -11.31
N VAL A 576 8.15 33.02 -10.78
CA VAL A 576 9.00 32.75 -9.61
C VAL A 576 8.89 33.80 -8.49
N GLY A 577 9.14 33.39 -7.25
CA GLY A 577 9.18 34.28 -6.08
C GLY A 577 7.80 34.53 -5.44
N SER A 578 7.58 35.74 -4.91
CA SER A 578 6.27 36.11 -4.33
C SER A 578 5.16 36.06 -5.39
N ARG A 579 3.95 35.71 -4.96
CA ARG A 579 2.73 35.75 -5.79
C ARG A 579 2.22 37.17 -6.04
N GLU A 580 2.65 38.16 -5.27
CA GLU A 580 2.36 39.57 -5.57
C GLU A 580 3.19 40.10 -6.75
N LYS A 581 4.38 39.51 -6.97
CA LYS A 581 5.34 39.98 -7.98
C LYS A 581 5.33 39.04 -9.19
N ARG A 582 4.95 39.55 -10.36
CA ARG A 582 4.89 38.79 -11.64
C ARG A 582 6.29 38.59 -12.24
N ASN A 583 7.25 38.06 -11.46
CA ASN A 583 8.60 37.80 -11.97
C ASN A 583 8.54 36.59 -12.92
N LEU A 584 8.68 36.85 -14.22
CA LEU A 584 8.68 35.85 -15.28
C LEU A 584 10.12 35.63 -15.77
N VAL A 585 10.53 34.37 -15.89
CA VAL A 585 11.85 33.97 -16.41
C VAL A 585 11.66 32.99 -17.57
N PRO A 586 12.31 33.17 -18.74
CA PRO A 586 12.23 32.24 -19.85
C PRO A 586 12.59 30.80 -19.44
N MET A 587 11.80 29.82 -19.89
CA MET A 587 11.93 28.42 -19.47
C MET A 587 13.26 27.76 -19.88
N GLU A 588 13.94 28.31 -20.89
CA GLU A 588 15.26 27.86 -21.32
C GLU A 588 16.42 28.27 -20.41
N LEU A 589 16.18 29.27 -19.54
CA LEU A 589 17.14 29.81 -18.57
C LEU A 589 16.93 29.28 -17.15
N CYS A 590 15.82 28.57 -16.91
CA CYS A 590 15.48 27.94 -15.64
C CYS A 590 15.99 26.49 -15.57
N LEU A 591 16.59 26.12 -14.44
CA LEU A 591 16.93 24.74 -14.06
C LEU A 591 15.99 24.27 -12.94
N ILE A 592 15.51 23.03 -12.96
CA ILE A 592 14.90 22.40 -11.77
C ILE A 592 16.00 22.12 -10.76
N ALA A 593 15.85 22.61 -9.52
CA ALA A 593 16.87 22.42 -8.49
C ALA A 593 16.99 20.94 -8.06
N GLU A 594 18.21 20.50 -7.75
CA GLU A 594 18.52 19.14 -7.31
C GLU A 594 17.86 18.80 -5.94
N GLY A 595 17.77 17.51 -5.60
CA GLY A 595 17.35 17.06 -4.26
C GLY A 595 15.86 17.27 -3.94
N GLN A 596 15.00 17.43 -4.95
CA GLN A 596 13.56 17.62 -4.76
C GLN A 596 12.78 16.30 -4.82
N GLU A 597 12.23 15.88 -3.68
CA GLU A 597 11.39 14.68 -3.53
C GLU A 597 10.11 14.76 -4.39
N TYR A 598 9.87 13.74 -5.22
CA TYR A 598 8.63 13.61 -6.00
C TYR A 598 7.50 13.11 -5.10
N ARG A 599 6.78 14.04 -4.49
CA ARG A 599 5.71 13.76 -3.50
C ARG A 599 4.36 13.33 -4.08
N ARG A 600 4.19 13.37 -5.41
CA ARG A 600 2.94 12.99 -6.06
C ARG A 600 2.88 11.48 -6.24
N LYS A 601 1.65 10.95 -6.36
CA LYS A 601 1.43 9.55 -6.70
C LYS A 601 2.10 9.24 -8.06
N LEU A 602 3.04 8.29 -8.06
CA LEU A 602 3.68 7.78 -9.27
C LEU A 602 2.62 7.18 -10.21
N THR A 603 2.82 7.30 -11.52
CA THR A 603 1.99 6.60 -12.52
C THR A 603 2.12 5.09 -12.38
N ASP A 604 1.20 4.30 -12.95
CA ASP A 604 1.31 2.83 -12.95
C ASP A 604 2.62 2.35 -13.63
N PHE A 605 3.13 3.08 -14.63
CA PHE A 605 4.43 2.83 -15.26
C PHE A 605 5.60 3.10 -14.31
N GLN A 606 5.69 4.31 -13.75
CA GLN A 606 6.74 4.69 -12.79
C GLN A 606 6.71 3.81 -11.53
N THR A 607 5.52 3.39 -11.08
CA THR A 607 5.33 2.45 -9.98
C THR A 607 5.87 1.06 -10.34
N SER A 608 5.59 0.56 -11.54
CA SER A 608 6.15 -0.71 -12.05
C SER A 608 7.68 -0.66 -12.15
N ALA A 609 8.24 0.46 -12.64
CA ALA A 609 9.68 0.69 -12.66
C ALA A 609 10.28 0.72 -11.25
N MET A 610 9.72 1.50 -10.32
CA MET A 610 10.16 1.57 -8.92
C MET A 610 10.10 0.20 -8.23
N ILE A 611 9.06 -0.61 -8.49
CA ILE A 611 8.96 -1.98 -7.95
C ILE A 611 10.10 -2.87 -8.46
N LYS A 612 10.43 -2.82 -9.76
CA LYS A 612 11.57 -3.58 -10.33
C LYS A 612 12.90 -3.18 -9.68
N VAL A 613 13.07 -1.91 -9.32
CA VAL A 613 14.27 -1.38 -8.64
C VAL A 613 14.35 -1.78 -7.16
N ALA A 614 13.21 -1.76 -6.46
CA ALA A 614 13.14 -2.03 -5.03
C ALA A 614 13.15 -3.53 -4.68
N ALA A 615 12.48 -4.37 -5.49
CA ALA A 615 12.21 -5.78 -5.21
C ALA A 615 13.44 -6.68 -5.45
N THR A 616 14.41 -6.57 -4.56
CA THR A 616 15.67 -7.32 -4.54
C THR A 616 15.57 -8.62 -3.71
N PRO A 617 16.20 -9.74 -4.15
CA PRO A 617 16.29 -10.97 -3.36
C PRO A 617 16.86 -10.75 -1.95
N ALA A 618 16.58 -11.69 -1.05
CA ALA A 618 16.91 -11.58 0.38
C ALA A 618 18.42 -11.39 0.63
N ASP A 619 19.28 -12.17 -0.02
CA ASP A 619 20.74 -12.06 0.06
C ASP A 619 21.26 -10.72 -0.47
N VAL A 620 20.78 -10.27 -1.63
CA VAL A 620 21.09 -8.96 -2.20
C VAL A 620 20.66 -7.83 -1.26
N ARG A 621 19.50 -7.95 -0.60
CA ARG A 621 19.03 -6.95 0.38
C ARG A 621 19.85 -7.00 1.68
N LYS A 622 20.20 -8.19 2.17
CA LYS A 622 21.08 -8.41 3.34
C LYS A 622 22.40 -7.68 3.14
N LYS A 623 23.04 -7.88 1.97
CA LYS A 623 24.26 -7.16 1.57
C LYS A 623 24.06 -5.63 1.53
N LYS A 624 23.04 -5.13 0.81
CA LYS A 624 22.76 -3.68 0.71
C LYS A 624 22.53 -3.00 2.07
N ILE A 625 21.97 -3.71 3.05
CA ILE A 625 21.81 -3.18 4.42
C ILE A 625 23.16 -3.15 5.15
N LEU A 626 23.97 -4.21 5.09
CA LEU A 626 25.31 -4.24 5.68
C LEU A 626 26.23 -3.15 5.08
N ASP A 627 26.18 -2.97 3.76
CA ASP A 627 26.89 -1.89 3.06
C ASP A 627 26.40 -0.50 3.52
N SER A 628 25.08 -0.35 3.76
CA SER A 628 24.50 0.88 4.28
C SER A 628 24.98 1.20 5.70
N VAL A 629 25.05 0.21 6.59
CA VAL A 629 25.54 0.38 7.97
C VAL A 629 27.02 0.75 7.98
N ARG A 630 27.87 0.03 7.22
CA ARG A 630 29.27 0.42 7.02
C ARG A 630 29.42 1.85 6.52
N SER A 631 28.57 2.30 5.60
CA SER A 631 28.60 3.67 5.03
C SER A 631 28.17 4.79 6.00
N MET A 632 27.70 4.46 7.21
CA MET A 632 27.45 5.45 8.27
C MET A 632 28.72 5.74 9.07
N GLU A 633 29.66 4.79 9.19
CA GLU A 633 30.91 4.94 9.94
C GLU A 633 30.68 5.46 11.38
N PHE A 634 29.77 4.83 12.14
CA PHE A 634 29.44 5.26 13.51
C PHE A 634 30.68 5.40 14.41
N ASP A 635 31.65 4.50 14.27
CA ASP A 635 32.92 4.52 15.03
C ASP A 635 33.79 5.76 14.74
N ARG A 636 33.48 6.50 13.67
CA ARG A 636 34.13 7.77 13.25
C ARG A 636 33.20 8.98 13.37
N ASP A 637 31.92 8.79 13.70
CA ASP A 637 30.96 9.89 13.81
C ASP A 637 31.17 10.60 15.16
N GLN A 638 31.77 11.79 15.12
CA GLN A 638 32.03 12.59 16.32
C GLN A 638 30.78 12.85 17.16
N TYR A 639 29.58 12.92 16.56
CA TYR A 639 28.35 13.11 17.31
C TYR A 639 27.94 11.83 18.04
N ALA A 640 28.02 10.67 17.38
CA ALA A 640 27.73 9.38 18.02
C ALA A 640 28.70 9.11 19.19
N GLN A 641 30.00 9.35 18.98
CA GLN A 641 31.03 9.25 20.01
C GLN A 641 30.73 10.16 21.22
N HIS A 642 30.38 11.42 20.98
CA HIS A 642 30.09 12.40 22.05
C HIS A 642 28.85 12.02 22.86
N PHE A 643 27.83 11.43 22.21
CA PHE A 643 26.64 10.87 22.87
C PHE A 643 26.88 9.48 23.50
N GLY A 644 28.10 8.96 23.47
CA GLY A 644 28.45 7.66 24.05
C GLY A 644 27.79 6.48 23.34
N ILE A 645 27.41 6.63 22.07
CA ILE A 645 26.71 5.63 21.25
C ILE A 645 27.73 4.86 20.40
N SER A 646 27.59 3.54 20.38
CA SER A 646 28.23 2.64 19.41
C SER A 646 27.21 1.65 18.87
N VAL A 647 27.36 1.22 17.61
CA VAL A 647 26.41 0.35 16.92
C VAL A 647 27.17 -0.83 16.32
N ASP A 648 26.73 -2.04 16.61
CA ASP A 648 27.31 -3.28 16.08
C ASP A 648 27.30 -3.28 14.53
N SER A 649 28.40 -3.75 13.93
CA SER A 649 28.51 -3.95 12.49
C SER A 649 27.68 -5.14 11.98
N GLN A 650 27.31 -6.06 12.88
CA GLN A 650 26.65 -7.31 12.56
C GLN A 650 25.14 -7.26 12.77
N MET A 651 24.43 -7.99 11.91
CA MET A 651 23.02 -8.28 12.07
C MET A 651 22.79 -9.21 13.27
N ALA A 652 21.82 -8.86 14.12
CA ALA A 652 21.39 -9.68 15.24
C ALA A 652 21.06 -11.11 14.79
N LYS A 653 21.78 -12.07 15.37
CA LYS A 653 21.50 -13.51 15.24
C LYS A 653 20.32 -13.88 16.13
N ILE A 654 19.44 -14.73 15.61
CA ILE A 654 18.16 -15.08 16.22
C ILE A 654 17.92 -16.56 16.01
N GLN A 655 17.51 -17.26 17.06
CA GLN A 655 16.98 -18.62 16.94
C GLN A 655 15.47 -18.55 16.72
N GLY A 656 15.06 -18.59 15.45
CA GLY A 656 13.65 -18.67 15.07
C GLY A 656 13.10 -20.09 15.12
N ARG A 657 11.80 -20.23 14.86
CA ARG A 657 11.13 -21.52 14.60
C ARG A 657 10.38 -21.47 13.26
N VAL A 658 10.10 -22.62 12.66
CA VAL A 658 9.18 -22.77 11.52
C VAL A 658 7.99 -23.61 11.96
N LEU A 659 6.83 -22.97 12.10
CA LEU A 659 5.59 -23.60 12.52
C LEU A 659 5.14 -24.70 11.52
N PRO A 660 4.52 -25.79 11.99
CA PRO A 660 3.97 -26.82 11.11
C PRO A 660 2.94 -26.22 10.15
N THR A 661 2.93 -26.67 8.90
CA THR A 661 1.93 -26.24 7.91
C THR A 661 0.60 -26.97 8.16
N PRO A 662 -0.56 -26.28 8.18
CA PRO A 662 -1.85 -26.92 8.39
C PRO A 662 -2.24 -27.79 7.19
N LYS A 663 -2.86 -28.95 7.44
CA LYS A 663 -3.56 -29.70 6.40
C LYS A 663 -4.92 -29.06 6.10
N LEU A 664 -5.29 -29.00 4.83
CA LEU A 664 -6.56 -28.45 4.34
C LEU A 664 -7.47 -29.55 3.79
N VAL A 665 -8.77 -29.39 3.96
CA VAL A 665 -9.80 -30.30 3.42
C VAL A 665 -10.69 -29.58 2.41
N TYR A 666 -11.12 -30.35 1.42
CA TYR A 666 -12.04 -29.98 0.34
C TYR A 666 -13.25 -30.94 0.37
N GLY A 667 -14.29 -30.68 -0.44
CA GLY A 667 -15.62 -31.27 -0.26
C GLY A 667 -15.84 -32.69 -0.76
N ASP A 668 -14.82 -33.39 -1.26
CA ASP A 668 -14.96 -34.76 -1.75
C ASP A 668 -14.65 -35.79 -0.66
N LYS A 669 -15.48 -36.84 -0.54
CA LYS A 669 -15.35 -37.84 0.54
C LYS A 669 -14.05 -38.65 0.48
N GLU A 670 -13.45 -38.77 -0.70
CA GLU A 670 -12.17 -39.45 -0.93
C GLU A 670 -10.96 -38.48 -0.85
N SER A 671 -11.18 -37.17 -0.71
CA SER A 671 -10.10 -36.18 -0.79
C SER A 671 -9.21 -36.17 0.45
N THR A 672 -8.04 -36.82 0.34
CA THR A 672 -7.02 -36.86 1.39
C THR A 672 -6.60 -35.45 1.80
N PRO A 673 -6.50 -35.11 3.11
CA PRO A 673 -6.18 -33.74 3.53
C PRO A 673 -4.85 -33.23 2.95
N ILE A 674 -4.94 -32.18 2.13
CA ILE A 674 -3.83 -31.61 1.38
C ILE A 674 -2.89 -30.88 2.32
N MET A 675 -1.59 -31.15 2.22
CA MET A 675 -0.55 -30.33 2.85
C MET A 675 0.02 -29.35 1.83
N PRO A 676 -0.22 -28.03 1.97
CA PRO A 676 0.43 -27.00 1.16
C PRO A 676 1.96 -27.11 1.22
N ARG A 677 2.64 -26.74 0.13
CA ARG A 677 4.11 -26.64 0.07
C ARG A 677 4.48 -25.17 -0.07
N ASP A 678 5.39 -24.68 0.77
CA ASP A 678 5.75 -23.26 0.89
C ASP A 678 4.52 -22.33 0.97
N GLY A 679 3.49 -22.71 1.73
CA GLY A 679 2.26 -21.91 1.82
C GLY A 679 1.46 -21.81 0.51
N VAL A 680 1.66 -22.73 -0.45
CA VAL A 680 0.95 -22.77 -1.74
C VAL A 680 0.32 -24.14 -1.94
N TRP A 681 -0.88 -24.16 -2.50
CA TRP A 681 -1.53 -25.36 -3.03
C TRP A 681 -2.27 -25.04 -4.34
N ASN A 682 -2.92 -26.04 -4.92
CA ASN A 682 -3.83 -25.88 -6.05
C ASN A 682 -5.09 -26.73 -5.83
N MET A 683 -6.11 -26.58 -6.68
CA MET A 683 -7.41 -27.26 -6.56
C MET A 683 -7.70 -28.17 -7.75
N ARG A 684 -6.67 -28.71 -8.42
CA ARG A 684 -6.88 -29.70 -9.48
C ARG A 684 -7.55 -30.92 -8.87
N ASN A 685 -8.69 -31.32 -9.45
CA ASN A 685 -9.51 -32.45 -9.01
C ASN A 685 -10.05 -32.27 -7.57
N MET A 686 -10.41 -31.05 -7.15
CA MET A 686 -10.93 -30.75 -5.81
C MET A 686 -12.20 -29.89 -5.86
N LYS A 687 -13.28 -30.37 -5.23
CA LYS A 687 -14.57 -29.67 -5.10
C LYS A 687 -14.62 -28.83 -3.83
N PHE A 688 -15.35 -27.71 -3.82
CA PHE A 688 -15.53 -26.89 -2.61
C PHE A 688 -16.25 -27.64 -1.46
N ILE A 689 -15.91 -27.33 -0.21
CA ILE A 689 -16.55 -27.88 1.01
C ILE A 689 -18.06 -27.64 1.02
N GLU A 690 -18.47 -26.40 0.71
CA GLU A 690 -19.87 -26.06 0.41
C GLU A 690 -19.88 -25.27 -0.89
N ALA A 691 -20.11 -25.95 -2.01
CA ALA A 691 -20.36 -25.31 -3.31
C ALA A 691 -21.78 -24.73 -3.37
N LYS A 692 -21.94 -23.56 -3.97
CA LYS A 692 -23.25 -22.91 -4.20
C LYS A 692 -23.51 -22.75 -5.70
N SER A 693 -24.75 -23.02 -6.12
CA SER A 693 -25.17 -22.95 -7.52
C SER A 693 -25.46 -21.52 -7.98
N MET A 694 -25.03 -21.18 -9.19
CA MET A 694 -25.21 -19.87 -9.83
C MET A 694 -26.12 -20.01 -11.06
N ASN A 695 -27.41 -20.10 -10.81
CA ASN A 695 -28.43 -20.41 -11.82
C ASN A 695 -29.08 -19.16 -12.43
N ALA A 696 -29.10 -18.04 -11.70
CA ALA A 696 -29.72 -16.79 -12.13
C ALA A 696 -28.71 -15.64 -12.06
N TYR A 697 -28.02 -15.37 -13.17
CA TYR A 697 -27.07 -14.26 -13.31
C TYR A 697 -27.24 -13.52 -14.63
N GLY A 698 -26.63 -12.36 -14.75
CA GLY A 698 -26.62 -11.57 -15.99
C GLY A 698 -25.29 -10.88 -16.23
N ILE A 699 -25.06 -10.46 -17.47
CA ILE A 699 -23.81 -9.87 -17.94
C ILE A 699 -24.09 -8.49 -18.54
N LEU A 700 -23.37 -7.48 -18.05
CA LEU A 700 -23.31 -6.15 -18.64
C LEU A 700 -21.91 -5.92 -19.23
N ASN A 701 -21.84 -5.61 -20.52
CA ASN A 701 -20.60 -5.37 -21.24
C ASN A 701 -20.43 -3.86 -21.49
N ILE A 702 -19.49 -3.20 -20.81
CA ILE A 702 -19.15 -1.78 -21.04
C ILE A 702 -17.90 -1.58 -21.92
N THR A 703 -17.60 -2.59 -22.75
CA THR A 703 -16.36 -2.69 -23.53
C THR A 703 -16.65 -3.06 -24.98
N ARG A 704 -15.60 -3.30 -25.78
CA ARG A 704 -15.72 -3.78 -27.17
C ARG A 704 -15.60 -5.31 -27.31
N CYS A 705 -15.72 -6.07 -26.22
CA CYS A 705 -15.92 -7.53 -26.31
C CYS A 705 -17.12 -7.84 -27.22
N GLN A 706 -16.96 -8.82 -28.11
CA GLN A 706 -18.03 -9.37 -28.92
C GLN A 706 -18.73 -10.48 -28.13
N ASP A 707 -19.98 -10.81 -28.44
CA ASP A 707 -20.73 -11.82 -27.68
C ASP A 707 -20.07 -13.21 -27.73
N ARG A 708 -19.42 -13.56 -28.85
CA ARG A 708 -18.56 -14.76 -28.96
C ARG A 708 -17.42 -14.82 -27.93
N ASP A 709 -16.84 -13.68 -27.55
CA ASP A 709 -15.81 -13.61 -26.50
C ASP A 709 -16.44 -13.92 -25.13
N ILE A 710 -17.66 -13.41 -24.91
CA ILE A 710 -18.42 -13.57 -23.67
C ILE A 710 -18.91 -15.01 -23.53
N GLU A 711 -19.42 -15.63 -24.59
CA GLU A 711 -19.76 -17.05 -24.67
C GLU A 711 -18.55 -17.94 -24.35
N THR A 712 -17.40 -17.65 -24.95
CA THR A 712 -16.14 -18.37 -24.69
C THR A 712 -15.72 -18.25 -23.22
N PHE A 713 -15.86 -17.06 -22.63
CA PHE A 713 -15.65 -16.83 -21.20
C PHE A 713 -16.66 -17.57 -20.31
N VAL A 714 -17.95 -17.58 -20.64
CA VAL A 714 -18.99 -18.29 -19.89
C VAL A 714 -18.75 -19.81 -19.95
N MET A 715 -18.40 -20.37 -21.11
CA MET A 715 -18.05 -21.79 -21.22
C MET A 715 -16.83 -22.15 -20.36
N ALA A 716 -15.76 -21.34 -20.40
CA ALA A 716 -14.57 -21.55 -19.60
C ALA A 716 -14.84 -21.43 -18.09
N LEU A 717 -15.68 -20.47 -17.67
CA LEU A 717 -16.07 -20.25 -16.28
C LEU A 717 -16.98 -21.36 -15.77
N THR A 718 -17.99 -21.78 -16.54
CA THR A 718 -18.89 -22.89 -16.21
C THR A 718 -18.15 -24.22 -16.13
N ARG A 719 -17.16 -24.44 -17.00
CA ARG A 719 -16.26 -25.60 -16.89
C ARG A 719 -15.47 -25.59 -15.58
N ALA A 720 -14.78 -24.48 -15.27
CA ALA A 720 -14.03 -24.35 -14.02
C ALA A 720 -14.96 -24.46 -12.79
N GLY A 721 -16.17 -23.92 -12.85
CA GLY A 721 -17.20 -24.09 -11.84
C GLY A 721 -17.52 -25.58 -11.59
N ARG A 722 -17.83 -26.33 -12.66
CA ARG A 722 -18.16 -27.76 -12.59
C ARG A 722 -17.00 -28.59 -12.03
N GLU A 723 -15.77 -28.34 -12.48
CA GLU A 723 -14.56 -29.01 -11.97
C GLU A 723 -14.35 -28.76 -10.46
N MET A 724 -14.90 -27.67 -9.92
CA MET A 724 -14.87 -27.29 -8.50
C MET A 724 -16.18 -27.57 -7.74
N GLY A 725 -17.16 -28.24 -8.37
CA GLY A 725 -18.45 -28.60 -7.76
C GLY A 725 -19.54 -27.52 -7.80
N MET A 726 -19.29 -26.36 -8.41
CA MET A 726 -20.33 -25.34 -8.63
C MET A 726 -21.14 -25.63 -9.90
N THR A 727 -22.46 -25.79 -9.77
CA THR A 727 -23.37 -25.72 -10.92
C THR A 727 -23.54 -24.27 -11.36
N MET A 728 -23.44 -24.01 -12.67
CA MET A 728 -23.67 -22.69 -13.26
C MET A 728 -24.64 -22.83 -14.43
N GLY A 729 -25.66 -21.97 -14.46
CA GLY A 729 -26.64 -21.92 -15.55
C GLY A 729 -26.19 -21.07 -16.74
N ASN A 730 -27.14 -20.77 -17.63
CA ASN A 730 -26.97 -19.75 -18.67
C ASN A 730 -27.31 -18.36 -18.11
N PRO A 731 -26.74 -17.26 -18.66
CA PRO A 731 -27.10 -15.91 -18.25
C PRO A 731 -28.55 -15.58 -18.64
N LEU A 732 -29.32 -15.00 -17.72
CA LEU A 732 -30.67 -14.47 -17.96
C LEU A 732 -30.66 -13.27 -18.93
N PHE A 733 -29.52 -12.60 -19.04
CA PHE A 733 -29.23 -11.62 -20.09
C PHE A 733 -27.73 -11.46 -20.28
N ASN A 734 -27.32 -11.21 -21.52
CA ASN A 734 -26.05 -10.58 -21.88
C ASN A 734 -26.40 -9.32 -22.69
N ARG A 735 -25.87 -8.14 -22.31
CA ARG A 735 -26.21 -6.87 -22.96
C ARG A 735 -25.03 -5.89 -22.98
N PRO A 736 -24.80 -5.15 -24.08
CA PRO A 736 -23.95 -3.97 -24.07
C PRO A 736 -24.57 -2.86 -23.20
N CYS A 737 -23.73 -2.06 -22.56
CA CYS A 737 -24.17 -0.95 -21.70
C CYS A 737 -23.15 0.21 -21.76
N SER A 738 -23.63 1.46 -21.77
CA SER A 738 -22.75 2.63 -21.69
C SER A 738 -22.44 2.97 -20.24
N LEU A 739 -21.28 3.59 -19.97
CA LEU A 739 -20.91 4.04 -18.62
C LEU A 739 -21.97 4.98 -18.00
N ALA A 740 -22.61 5.83 -18.81
CA ALA A 740 -23.66 6.73 -18.38
C ALA A 740 -24.96 6.01 -17.98
N ASN A 741 -25.31 4.92 -18.68
CA ASN A 741 -26.55 4.17 -18.41
C ASN A 741 -26.37 3.05 -17.36
N LEU A 742 -25.13 2.74 -16.97
CA LEU A 742 -24.79 1.58 -16.13
C LEU A 742 -25.58 1.48 -14.83
N GLU A 743 -25.77 2.60 -14.12
CA GLU A 743 -26.60 2.65 -12.91
C GLU A 743 -28.08 2.33 -13.19
N LYS A 744 -28.65 2.93 -14.24
CA LYS A 744 -30.04 2.72 -14.66
C LYS A 744 -30.26 1.27 -15.08
N THR A 745 -29.40 0.73 -15.96
CA THR A 745 -29.49 -0.64 -16.46
C THR A 745 -29.31 -1.69 -15.35
N MET A 746 -28.48 -1.44 -14.32
CA MET A 746 -28.40 -2.32 -13.14
C MET A 746 -29.70 -2.31 -12.31
N LYS A 747 -30.35 -1.15 -12.15
CA LYS A 747 -31.63 -1.01 -11.44
C LYS A 747 -32.77 -1.69 -12.20
N GLU A 748 -32.88 -1.43 -13.50
CA GLU A 748 -33.82 -2.11 -14.42
C GLU A 748 -33.62 -3.63 -14.43
N ALA A 749 -32.37 -4.11 -14.41
CA ALA A 749 -32.07 -5.55 -14.40
C ALA A 749 -32.57 -6.25 -13.12
N LYS A 750 -32.43 -5.63 -11.94
CA LYS A 750 -32.95 -6.22 -10.69
C LYS A 750 -34.48 -6.15 -10.60
N GLN A 751 -35.10 -5.11 -11.16
CA GLN A 751 -36.56 -5.02 -11.27
C GLN A 751 -37.13 -6.08 -12.23
N LYS A 752 -36.54 -6.25 -13.42
CA LYS A 752 -36.99 -7.24 -14.41
C LYS A 752 -36.66 -8.69 -14.03
N PHE A 753 -35.59 -8.92 -13.27
CA PHE A 753 -35.17 -10.24 -12.80
C PHE A 753 -35.03 -10.25 -11.26
N PRO A 754 -36.14 -10.34 -10.49
CA PRO A 754 -36.09 -10.37 -9.03
C PRO A 754 -35.22 -11.52 -8.48
N GLN A 755 -35.21 -12.66 -9.17
CA GLN A 755 -34.45 -13.87 -8.84
C GLN A 755 -32.93 -13.76 -9.10
N LEU A 756 -32.45 -12.66 -9.67
CA LEU A 756 -31.05 -12.46 -10.03
C LEU A 756 -30.15 -12.50 -8.78
N GLN A 757 -29.23 -13.47 -8.76
CA GLN A 757 -28.25 -13.72 -7.69
C GLN A 757 -27.02 -12.81 -7.84
N ILE A 758 -26.56 -12.58 -9.08
CA ILE A 758 -25.31 -11.86 -9.37
C ILE A 758 -25.33 -11.17 -10.74
N ILE A 759 -24.70 -10.00 -10.83
CA ILE A 759 -24.37 -9.33 -12.10
C ILE A 759 -22.85 -9.37 -12.33
N PHE A 760 -22.44 -9.90 -13.49
CA PHE A 760 -21.10 -9.70 -14.04
C PHE A 760 -21.04 -8.40 -14.82
N VAL A 761 -19.95 -7.64 -14.65
CA VAL A 761 -19.71 -6.43 -15.44
C VAL A 761 -18.33 -6.49 -16.09
N ILE A 762 -18.29 -6.54 -17.41
CA ILE A 762 -17.03 -6.52 -18.16
C ILE A 762 -16.58 -5.06 -18.25
N ILE A 763 -15.37 -4.77 -17.77
CA ILE A 763 -14.76 -3.43 -17.69
C ILE A 763 -13.44 -3.38 -18.48
N ASN A 764 -13.07 -2.20 -18.98
CA ASN A 764 -11.98 -2.05 -19.94
C ASN A 764 -10.60 -2.29 -19.30
N ARG A 765 -10.38 -1.76 -18.09
CA ARG A 765 -9.07 -1.79 -17.40
C ARG A 765 -9.17 -1.77 -15.87
N LYS A 766 -8.00 -1.75 -15.21
CA LYS A 766 -7.90 -1.44 -13.77
C LYS A 766 -8.15 0.07 -13.58
N GLY A 767 -8.92 0.45 -12.56
CA GLY A 767 -9.29 1.86 -12.35
C GLY A 767 -10.24 2.40 -13.43
N ASP A 768 -11.06 1.53 -14.03
CA ASP A 768 -12.20 1.94 -14.85
C ASP A 768 -13.30 2.52 -13.92
N PRO A 769 -13.79 3.77 -14.13
CA PRO A 769 -14.80 4.40 -13.27
C PRO A 769 -16.08 3.58 -13.09
N ALA A 770 -16.40 2.71 -14.05
CA ALA A 770 -17.51 1.77 -13.96
C ALA A 770 -17.46 0.92 -12.69
N TYR A 771 -16.27 0.56 -12.21
CA TYR A 771 -16.11 -0.30 -11.03
C TYR A 771 -16.76 0.33 -9.78
N GLU A 772 -16.64 1.64 -9.59
CA GLU A 772 -17.15 2.33 -8.41
C GLU A 772 -18.66 2.50 -8.46
N ILE A 773 -19.21 2.78 -9.65
CA ILE A 773 -20.65 2.80 -9.90
C ILE A 773 -21.25 1.41 -9.64
N VAL A 774 -20.66 0.34 -10.20
CA VAL A 774 -21.13 -1.05 -10.02
C VAL A 774 -21.11 -1.48 -8.55
N LYS A 775 -20.09 -1.06 -7.79
CA LYS A 775 -20.03 -1.37 -6.36
C LYS A 775 -21.02 -0.55 -5.55
N ARG A 776 -21.12 0.76 -5.74
CA ARG A 776 -22.11 1.57 -5.02
C ARG A 776 -23.54 1.12 -5.33
N VAL A 777 -23.89 0.96 -6.61
CA VAL A 777 -25.23 0.56 -7.03
C VAL A 777 -25.54 -0.86 -6.59
N GLY A 778 -24.65 -1.82 -6.91
CA GLY A 778 -24.87 -3.23 -6.58
C GLY A 778 -24.96 -3.49 -5.08
N ASP A 779 -23.99 -2.97 -4.32
CA ASP A 779 -23.89 -3.27 -2.89
C ASP A 779 -24.87 -2.42 -2.05
N LEU A 780 -25.12 -1.14 -2.38
CA LEU A 780 -26.00 -0.27 -1.58
C LEU A 780 -27.41 -0.07 -2.16
N ASP A 781 -27.53 0.23 -3.46
CA ASP A 781 -28.82 0.68 -4.02
C ASP A 781 -29.78 -0.47 -4.37
N ILE A 782 -29.25 -1.61 -4.84
CA ILE A 782 -30.08 -2.77 -5.30
C ILE A 782 -29.77 -4.10 -4.59
N LYS A 783 -28.86 -4.08 -3.61
CA LYS A 783 -28.50 -5.22 -2.73
C LYS A 783 -28.26 -6.53 -3.49
N ILE A 784 -27.47 -6.47 -4.58
CA ILE A 784 -27.09 -7.64 -5.38
C ILE A 784 -25.58 -7.82 -5.43
N THR A 785 -25.14 -9.08 -5.34
CA THR A 785 -23.75 -9.46 -5.55
C THR A 785 -23.28 -9.03 -6.94
N THR A 786 -22.07 -8.47 -7.04
CA THR A 786 -21.47 -8.04 -8.31
C THR A 786 -20.04 -8.55 -8.49
N GLN A 787 -19.70 -8.94 -9.73
CA GLN A 787 -18.36 -9.39 -10.11
C GLN A 787 -17.86 -8.70 -11.38
N CYS A 788 -17.00 -7.71 -11.22
CA CYS A 788 -16.34 -7.05 -12.35
C CYS A 788 -15.26 -7.96 -12.95
N ILE A 789 -15.19 -8.04 -14.28
CA ILE A 789 -14.21 -8.82 -15.05
C ILE A 789 -13.48 -7.87 -16.01
N GLN A 790 -12.16 -7.99 -16.16
CA GLN A 790 -11.43 -7.15 -17.12
C GLN A 790 -11.54 -7.74 -18.54
N GLN A 791 -11.73 -6.89 -19.56
CA GLN A 791 -11.79 -7.28 -20.98
C GLN A 791 -10.69 -8.28 -21.38
N LYS A 792 -9.44 -8.01 -21.01
CA LYS A 792 -8.27 -8.89 -21.28
C LYS A 792 -8.30 -10.28 -20.59
N ASN A 793 -9.23 -10.52 -19.67
CA ASN A 793 -9.46 -11.82 -19.03
C ASN A 793 -10.62 -12.60 -19.70
N VAL A 794 -11.41 -11.91 -20.55
CA VAL A 794 -12.41 -12.49 -21.47
C VAL A 794 -11.70 -12.79 -22.79
N GLN A 795 -11.18 -11.73 -23.44
CA GLN A 795 -10.36 -11.76 -24.66
C GLN A 795 -8.89 -12.09 -24.35
N GLY A 796 -8.63 -13.18 -23.63
CA GLY A 796 -7.26 -13.63 -23.37
C GLY A 796 -6.57 -14.05 -24.67
N ARG A 797 -5.22 -13.93 -24.74
CA ARG A 797 -4.44 -14.12 -25.99
C ARG A 797 -4.62 -15.51 -26.63
N ASN A 798 -4.95 -16.51 -25.81
CA ASN A 798 -5.27 -17.88 -26.21
C ASN A 798 -6.67 -18.28 -25.67
N GLY A 799 -7.59 -17.32 -25.56
CA GLY A 799 -8.83 -17.45 -24.78
C GLY A 799 -8.65 -17.21 -23.27
N PRO A 800 -9.72 -17.39 -22.46
CA PRO A 800 -9.70 -17.17 -21.01
C PRO A 800 -8.75 -18.13 -20.28
N ASP A 801 -7.86 -17.61 -19.43
CA ASP A 801 -6.92 -18.44 -18.64
C ASP A 801 -7.66 -19.28 -17.58
N PRO A 802 -7.51 -20.63 -17.58
CA PRO A 802 -8.15 -21.50 -16.59
C PRO A 802 -7.79 -21.18 -15.14
N SER A 803 -6.56 -20.71 -14.89
CA SER A 803 -6.11 -20.32 -13.54
C SER A 803 -6.90 -19.10 -13.05
N THR A 804 -7.16 -18.14 -13.95
CA THR A 804 -7.99 -16.97 -13.70
C THR A 804 -9.46 -17.36 -13.51
N MET A 805 -10.00 -18.34 -14.26
CA MET A 805 -11.36 -18.84 -14.07
C MET A 805 -11.55 -19.47 -12.69
N ALA A 806 -10.66 -20.37 -12.25
CA ALA A 806 -10.70 -20.94 -10.90
C ALA A 806 -10.60 -19.87 -9.79
N ASN A 807 -9.78 -18.83 -10.00
CA ASN A 807 -9.68 -17.67 -9.11
C ASN A 807 -10.88 -16.70 -9.20
N ILE A 808 -11.80 -16.88 -10.14
CA ILE A 808 -13.13 -16.25 -10.16
C ILE A 808 -14.13 -17.14 -9.42
N CYS A 809 -14.17 -18.46 -9.69
CA CYS A 809 -15.01 -19.43 -8.97
C CYS A 809 -14.84 -19.35 -7.45
N LEU A 810 -13.60 -19.25 -6.96
CA LEU A 810 -13.28 -19.00 -5.53
C LEU A 810 -14.05 -17.81 -4.93
N LYS A 811 -14.19 -16.72 -5.69
CA LYS A 811 -14.87 -15.49 -5.26
C LYS A 811 -16.39 -15.61 -5.39
N LEU A 812 -16.86 -16.25 -6.46
CA LEU A 812 -18.28 -16.49 -6.70
C LEU A 812 -18.87 -17.36 -5.58
N ASN A 813 -18.20 -18.45 -5.23
CA ASN A 813 -18.67 -19.35 -4.19
C ASN A 813 -18.79 -18.62 -2.83
N ALA A 814 -17.73 -17.93 -2.39
CA ALA A 814 -17.73 -17.17 -1.14
C ALA A 814 -18.84 -16.09 -1.09
N LYS A 815 -19.06 -15.36 -2.20
CA LYS A 815 -20.12 -14.34 -2.33
C LYS A 815 -21.56 -14.88 -2.35
N LEU A 816 -21.72 -16.16 -2.65
CA LEU A 816 -22.99 -16.88 -2.59
C LEU A 816 -23.18 -17.59 -1.23
N GLY A 817 -22.31 -17.35 -0.26
CA GLY A 817 -22.33 -18.02 1.05
C GLY A 817 -21.75 -19.44 1.04
N GLY A 818 -20.91 -19.78 0.06
CA GLY A 818 -20.17 -21.04 -0.02
C GLY A 818 -18.88 -21.05 0.78
N ILE A 819 -18.37 -22.26 1.05
CA ILE A 819 -17.12 -22.49 1.76
C ILE A 819 -16.16 -23.22 0.83
N ASN A 820 -15.01 -22.60 0.58
CA ASN A 820 -14.07 -23.10 -0.41
C ASN A 820 -13.25 -24.28 0.14
N ASN A 821 -12.68 -24.12 1.33
CA ASN A 821 -11.91 -25.12 2.06
C ASN A 821 -12.02 -24.89 3.58
N LEU A 822 -11.51 -25.83 4.36
CA LEU A 822 -11.34 -25.71 5.81
C LEU A 822 -9.98 -26.28 6.23
N ILE A 823 -9.53 -25.96 7.43
CA ILE A 823 -8.44 -26.70 8.09
C ILE A 823 -8.98 -28.09 8.49
N ALA A 824 -8.17 -29.14 8.28
CA ALA A 824 -8.48 -30.51 8.69
C ALA A 824 -8.72 -30.58 10.21
N ARG A 825 -9.68 -31.40 10.68
CA ARG A 825 -10.15 -31.37 12.09
C ARG A 825 -9.01 -31.49 13.09
N ASP A 826 -8.12 -32.45 12.87
CA ASP A 826 -7.00 -32.80 13.75
C ASP A 826 -5.84 -31.78 13.71
N PHE A 827 -5.94 -30.81 12.79
CA PHE A 827 -5.02 -29.69 12.63
C PHE A 827 -5.65 -28.34 13.04
N ARG A 828 -6.85 -28.32 13.63
CA ARG A 828 -7.46 -27.07 14.13
C ARG A 828 -6.85 -26.69 15.50
N PRO A 829 -6.57 -25.40 15.76
CA PRO A 829 -6.25 -24.92 17.11
C PRO A 829 -7.39 -25.26 18.07
N LYS A 830 -7.06 -25.59 19.32
CA LYS A 830 -8.02 -26.08 20.33
C LYS A 830 -9.11 -25.05 20.61
N VAL A 831 -8.76 -23.77 20.60
CA VAL A 831 -9.67 -22.63 20.73
C VAL A 831 -10.77 -22.56 19.65
N LEU A 832 -10.64 -23.31 18.54
CA LEU A 832 -11.69 -23.48 17.50
C LEU A 832 -12.48 -24.81 17.60
N LEU A 833 -12.16 -25.64 18.60
CA LEU A 833 -12.73 -26.98 18.81
C LEU A 833 -13.48 -27.08 20.15
N GLU A 834 -12.95 -26.47 21.20
CA GLU A 834 -13.45 -26.60 22.57
C GLU A 834 -14.72 -25.77 22.83
N GLN A 835 -14.84 -24.61 22.19
CA GLN A 835 -15.90 -23.63 22.46
C GLN A 835 -16.31 -22.86 21.19
N GLN A 836 -17.52 -22.31 21.17
CA GLN A 836 -17.93 -21.39 20.10
C GLN A 836 -17.10 -20.11 20.20
N VAL A 837 -16.48 -19.68 19.10
CA VAL A 837 -15.60 -18.50 19.06
C VAL A 837 -15.94 -17.63 17.86
N ILE A 838 -15.92 -16.31 18.06
CA ILE A 838 -15.99 -15.33 16.99
C ILE A 838 -14.61 -14.73 16.77
N ILE A 839 -14.12 -14.84 15.53
CA ILE A 839 -12.86 -14.23 15.10
C ILE A 839 -13.18 -12.95 14.37
N MET A 840 -12.65 -11.83 14.85
CA MET A 840 -12.86 -10.49 14.30
C MET A 840 -11.60 -9.92 13.68
N GLY A 841 -11.78 -9.03 12.72
CA GLY A 841 -10.71 -8.23 12.11
C GLY A 841 -11.14 -6.78 11.98
N ALA A 842 -10.25 -5.84 12.27
CA ALA A 842 -10.52 -4.42 12.19
C ALA A 842 -9.39 -3.67 11.45
N ASP A 843 -9.74 -2.68 10.63
CA ASP A 843 -8.81 -1.80 9.86
C ASP A 843 -9.43 -0.40 9.75
N VAL A 844 -8.60 0.64 9.80
CA VAL A 844 -9.02 2.03 9.60
C VAL A 844 -8.21 2.66 8.46
N THR A 845 -8.93 3.10 7.42
CA THR A 845 -8.33 3.67 6.21
C THR A 845 -8.54 5.20 6.16
N HIS A 846 -7.47 5.94 6.44
CA HIS A 846 -7.38 7.40 6.28
C HIS A 846 -7.29 7.85 4.80
N PRO A 847 -7.45 9.16 4.50
CA PRO A 847 -7.15 9.74 3.18
C PRO A 847 -5.67 9.61 2.78
N GLY A 848 -5.39 9.67 1.47
CA GLY A 848 -4.03 9.70 0.91
C GLY A 848 -3.26 10.97 1.28
N ALA A 849 -1.92 10.92 1.18
CA ALA A 849 -1.05 12.05 1.52
C ALA A 849 -1.31 13.30 0.65
N ASP A 850 -1.71 13.09 -0.61
CA ASP A 850 -2.19 14.07 -1.57
C ASP A 850 -3.54 14.72 -1.21
N GLN A 851 -4.26 14.14 -0.24
CA GLN A 851 -5.60 14.52 0.19
C GLN A 851 -5.69 14.76 1.70
N GLN A 852 -4.56 14.83 2.42
CA GLN A 852 -4.52 15.00 3.88
C GLN A 852 -5.14 16.31 4.38
N ASP A 853 -5.20 17.34 3.54
CA ASP A 853 -5.76 18.65 3.88
C ASP A 853 -7.17 18.86 3.32
N SER A 854 -7.72 17.87 2.61
CA SER A 854 -9.07 17.93 1.99
C SER A 854 -10.22 17.64 2.96
N GLY A 855 -9.97 17.60 4.27
CA GLY A 855 -10.97 17.30 5.31
C GLY A 855 -11.59 15.90 5.31
N LYS A 856 -11.28 15.05 4.31
CA LYS A 856 -11.93 13.74 4.11
C LYS A 856 -11.91 12.86 5.38
N PRO A 857 -13.02 12.18 5.72
CA PRO A 857 -13.14 11.36 6.92
C PRO A 857 -12.27 10.09 6.83
N SER A 858 -12.06 9.42 7.96
CA SER A 858 -11.51 8.05 7.99
C SER A 858 -12.63 7.04 7.81
N ILE A 859 -12.35 5.89 7.22
CA ILE A 859 -13.29 4.77 7.12
C ILE A 859 -12.82 3.66 8.04
N ALA A 860 -13.63 3.33 9.04
CA ALA A 860 -13.43 2.16 9.90
C ALA A 860 -14.21 0.97 9.36
N ALA A 861 -13.60 -0.21 9.42
CA ALA A 861 -14.23 -1.46 9.02
C ALA A 861 -13.95 -2.55 10.06
N VAL A 862 -14.99 -3.30 10.40
CA VAL A 862 -14.89 -4.46 11.29
C VAL A 862 -15.56 -5.64 10.60
N VAL A 863 -14.90 -6.78 10.61
CA VAL A 863 -15.45 -8.07 10.19
C VAL A 863 -15.54 -8.99 11.39
N GLY A 864 -16.52 -9.90 11.37
CA GLY A 864 -16.63 -11.00 12.31
C GLY A 864 -16.96 -12.27 11.56
N SER A 865 -16.38 -13.40 11.97
CA SER A 865 -16.87 -14.70 11.54
C SER A 865 -18.32 -14.86 11.99
N VAL A 866 -19.12 -15.57 11.20
CA VAL A 866 -20.53 -15.87 11.53
C VAL A 866 -20.78 -17.37 11.74
N ASP A 867 -19.75 -18.18 11.51
CA ASP A 867 -19.79 -19.63 11.70
C ASP A 867 -18.61 -20.07 12.59
N PRO A 868 -18.75 -21.07 13.48
CA PRO A 868 -17.66 -21.51 14.37
C PRO A 868 -16.42 -22.07 13.66
N ARG A 869 -16.50 -22.43 12.37
CA ARG A 869 -15.36 -22.88 11.56
C ARG A 869 -14.50 -21.71 11.06
N ALA A 870 -14.88 -20.46 11.37
CA ALA A 870 -14.22 -19.21 10.98
C ALA A 870 -14.01 -19.09 9.45
N SER A 871 -14.99 -19.53 8.67
CA SER A 871 -14.91 -19.65 7.22
C SER A 871 -15.73 -18.59 6.49
N GLN A 872 -16.87 -18.20 7.06
CA GLN A 872 -17.77 -17.17 6.54
C GLN A 872 -17.70 -15.91 7.40
N TYR A 873 -17.69 -14.74 6.75
CA TYR A 873 -17.55 -13.44 7.42
C TYR A 873 -18.62 -12.44 7.00
N CYS A 874 -19.17 -11.74 7.98
CA CYS A 874 -19.96 -10.52 7.80
C CYS A 874 -19.15 -9.29 8.22
N CYS A 875 -19.61 -8.10 7.85
CA CYS A 875 -18.92 -6.85 8.16
C CYS A 875 -19.85 -5.71 8.57
N GLU A 876 -19.25 -4.69 9.15
CA GLU A 876 -19.80 -3.36 9.45
C GLU A 876 -18.83 -2.29 8.92
N ILE A 877 -19.36 -1.19 8.40
CA ILE A 877 -18.59 -0.02 7.92
C ILE A 877 -19.05 1.21 8.72
N ARG A 878 -18.09 2.07 9.10
CA ARG A 878 -18.36 3.38 9.71
C ARG A 878 -17.50 4.49 9.12
N ILE A 879 -18.11 5.65 8.94
CA ILE A 879 -17.45 6.90 8.57
C ILE A 879 -17.15 7.69 9.86
N GLN A 880 -15.87 7.93 10.14
CA GLN A 880 -15.42 8.59 11.38
C GLN A 880 -14.48 9.76 11.11
N LYS A 881 -14.11 10.52 12.16
CA LYS A 881 -13.30 11.74 12.03
C LYS A 881 -11.99 11.53 11.24
N SER A 882 -11.55 12.56 10.52
CA SER A 882 -10.33 12.51 9.72
C SER A 882 -9.10 12.24 10.60
N LYS A 883 -8.18 11.38 10.15
CA LYS A 883 -6.91 11.03 10.83
C LYS A 883 -7.09 10.40 12.23
N GLN A 884 -8.30 9.97 12.59
CA GLN A 884 -8.58 9.32 13.87
C GLN A 884 -8.48 7.80 13.75
N GLU A 885 -7.55 7.20 14.50
CA GLU A 885 -7.21 5.78 14.44
C GLU A 885 -8.20 4.88 15.20
N TYR A 886 -8.54 5.20 16.45
CA TYR A 886 -9.45 4.37 17.25
C TYR A 886 -10.87 4.38 16.67
N ILE A 887 -11.57 3.25 16.72
CA ILE A 887 -12.89 3.09 16.11
C ILE A 887 -13.98 3.70 17.01
N GLU A 888 -14.68 4.72 16.50
CA GLU A 888 -15.67 5.48 17.31
C GLU A 888 -16.86 4.61 17.73
N ASP A 889 -17.55 4.01 16.77
CA ASP A 889 -18.78 3.22 16.98
C ASP A 889 -18.50 1.72 17.21
N MET A 890 -17.36 1.38 17.81
CA MET A 890 -16.90 0.00 18.01
C MET A 890 -17.97 -0.87 18.72
N GLU A 891 -18.70 -0.30 19.68
CA GLU A 891 -19.75 -0.97 20.44
C GLU A 891 -20.88 -1.51 19.54
N ASN A 892 -21.47 -0.65 18.70
CA ASN A 892 -22.58 -1.05 17.85
C ASN A 892 -22.12 -1.93 16.68
N MET A 893 -20.88 -1.76 16.19
CA MET A 893 -20.30 -2.67 15.19
C MET A 893 -20.15 -4.10 15.74
N VAL A 894 -19.60 -4.25 16.95
CA VAL A 894 -19.44 -5.57 17.61
C VAL A 894 -20.80 -6.16 17.96
N TYR A 895 -21.73 -5.38 18.51
CA TYR A 895 -23.10 -5.82 18.82
C TYR A 895 -23.83 -6.35 17.58
N ASN A 896 -23.73 -5.66 16.43
CA ASN A 896 -24.29 -6.12 15.16
C ASN A 896 -23.68 -7.44 14.69
N LEU A 897 -22.35 -7.60 14.80
CA LEU A 897 -21.64 -8.82 14.42
C LEU A 897 -21.98 -10.00 15.33
N LEU A 898 -22.10 -9.78 16.65
CA LEU A 898 -22.57 -10.79 17.60
C LEU A 898 -24.00 -11.23 17.28
N ARG A 899 -24.93 -10.30 17.00
CA ARG A 899 -26.29 -10.67 16.55
C ARG A 899 -26.31 -11.43 15.22
N LYS A 900 -25.39 -11.12 14.29
CA LYS A 900 -25.22 -11.86 13.02
C LYS A 900 -24.68 -13.27 13.26
N PHE A 901 -23.71 -13.47 14.15
CA PHE A 901 -23.24 -14.80 14.58
C PHE A 901 -24.37 -15.60 15.22
N ASN A 902 -25.09 -15.04 16.19
CA ASN A 902 -26.16 -15.75 16.91
C ASN A 902 -27.28 -16.24 15.97
N ARG A 903 -27.60 -15.48 14.90
CA ARG A 903 -28.57 -15.89 13.88
C ARG A 903 -28.11 -17.09 13.04
N VAL A 904 -26.81 -17.30 12.88
CA VAL A 904 -26.22 -18.35 12.00
C VAL A 904 -25.79 -19.58 12.82
N ALA A 905 -25.22 -19.38 14.01
CA ALA A 905 -24.81 -20.45 14.93
C ALA A 905 -25.96 -20.93 15.86
N GLY A 906 -27.08 -20.19 15.93
CA GLY A 906 -28.23 -20.44 16.80
C GLY A 906 -29.01 -21.73 16.55
N THR A 907 -28.61 -22.55 15.57
CA THR A 907 -29.05 -23.94 15.39
C THR A 907 -28.38 -24.91 16.37
N THR A 908 -27.56 -24.40 17.29
CA THR A 908 -26.87 -25.17 18.35
C THR A 908 -27.16 -24.60 19.74
N SER A 909 -27.16 -25.47 20.76
CA SER A 909 -27.83 -25.28 22.06
C SER A 909 -27.39 -24.12 22.96
N THR A 910 -26.34 -23.37 22.61
CA THR A 910 -25.90 -22.16 23.34
C THR A 910 -25.94 -20.88 22.51
N GLY A 911 -26.04 -20.97 21.18
CA GLY A 911 -26.32 -19.87 20.24
C GLY A 911 -25.44 -18.61 20.26
N LYS A 912 -24.38 -18.54 21.06
CA LYS A 912 -23.53 -17.35 21.25
C LYS A 912 -22.04 -17.75 21.31
N PRO A 913 -21.11 -16.90 20.88
CA PRO A 913 -19.69 -17.17 21.05
C PRO A 913 -19.30 -17.05 22.53
N GLN A 914 -18.51 -18.00 23.03
CA GLN A 914 -18.00 -18.01 24.39
C GLN A 914 -16.64 -17.32 24.52
N ARG A 915 -16.00 -16.96 23.39
CA ARG A 915 -14.73 -16.21 23.31
C ARG A 915 -14.71 -15.28 22.10
N ILE A 916 -14.04 -14.14 22.22
CA ILE A 916 -13.81 -13.18 21.13
C ILE A 916 -12.30 -13.10 20.87
N ILE A 917 -11.87 -13.32 19.63
CA ILE A 917 -10.48 -13.11 19.21
C ILE A 917 -10.44 -11.98 18.18
N PHE A 918 -9.83 -10.86 18.55
CA PHE A 918 -9.92 -9.60 17.82
C PHE A 918 -8.55 -9.19 17.25
N TYR A 919 -8.40 -9.23 15.93
CA TYR A 919 -7.19 -8.79 15.24
C TYR A 919 -7.32 -7.35 14.71
N ARG A 920 -6.50 -6.43 15.23
CA ARG A 920 -6.58 -4.99 14.95
C ARG A 920 -5.41 -4.51 14.09
N ASP A 921 -5.66 -4.28 12.81
CA ASP A 921 -4.64 -3.89 11.83
C ASP A 921 -4.41 -2.37 11.81
N GLY A 922 -3.15 -1.96 11.63
CA GLY A 922 -2.75 -0.58 11.30
C GLY A 922 -2.23 0.29 12.46
N VAL A 923 -2.49 -0.08 13.71
CA VAL A 923 -2.18 0.75 14.90
C VAL A 923 -0.68 0.82 15.18
N SER A 924 -0.17 2.02 15.47
CA SER A 924 1.23 2.23 15.90
C SER A 924 1.40 2.12 17.42
N GLU A 925 2.61 1.78 17.87
CA GLU A 925 2.93 1.57 19.31
C GLU A 925 2.50 2.76 20.19
N GLY A 926 2.80 3.99 19.76
CA GLY A 926 2.39 5.23 20.45
C GLY A 926 0.88 5.53 20.46
N GLN A 927 0.04 4.59 20.01
CA GLN A 927 -1.42 4.64 20.09
C GLN A 927 -2.00 3.46 20.87
N PHE A 928 -1.19 2.47 21.29
CA PHE A 928 -1.65 1.22 21.92
C PHE A 928 -2.53 1.47 23.14
N ALA A 929 -2.08 2.33 24.08
CA ALA A 929 -2.84 2.65 25.30
C ALA A 929 -4.27 3.12 25.00
N LYS A 930 -4.40 4.13 24.12
CA LYS A 930 -5.69 4.74 23.77
C LYS A 930 -6.60 3.82 22.95
N VAL A 931 -6.01 3.01 22.07
CA VAL A 931 -6.79 2.03 21.28
C VAL A 931 -7.28 0.90 22.18
N LEU A 932 -6.42 0.35 23.05
CA LEU A 932 -6.77 -0.68 24.01
C LEU A 932 -7.90 -0.22 24.94
N GLU A 933 -7.73 0.94 25.59
CA GLU A 933 -8.73 1.51 26.51
C GLU A 933 -10.10 1.69 25.83
N TRP A 934 -10.12 2.30 24.64
CA TRP A 934 -11.37 2.60 23.93
C TRP A 934 -12.03 1.35 23.34
N GLU A 935 -11.29 0.56 22.54
CA GLU A 935 -11.85 -0.53 21.75
C GLU A 935 -12.20 -1.75 22.63
N LEU A 936 -11.40 -2.09 23.65
CA LEU A 936 -11.75 -3.18 24.59
C LEU A 936 -12.97 -2.83 25.46
N SER A 937 -13.06 -1.58 25.94
CA SER A 937 -14.23 -1.09 26.69
C SER A 937 -15.50 -1.17 25.83
N ALA A 938 -15.41 -0.79 24.56
CA ALA A 938 -16.53 -0.88 23.62
C ALA A 938 -16.92 -2.33 23.26
N ILE A 939 -15.96 -3.25 23.11
CA ILE A 939 -16.23 -4.69 22.92
C ILE A 939 -16.98 -5.26 24.12
N ARG A 940 -16.57 -4.95 25.36
CA ARG A 940 -17.24 -5.43 26.58
C ARG A 940 -18.65 -4.84 26.73
N LYS A 941 -18.83 -3.54 26.44
CA LYS A 941 -20.17 -2.90 26.39
C LYS A 941 -21.07 -3.57 25.36
N ALA A 942 -20.57 -3.89 24.17
CA ALA A 942 -21.33 -4.58 23.13
C ALA A 942 -21.82 -5.97 23.56
N CYS A 943 -21.06 -6.65 24.41
CA CYS A 943 -21.46 -7.92 25.01
C CYS A 943 -22.57 -7.71 26.05
N MET A 944 -22.38 -6.82 27.04
CA MET A 944 -23.42 -6.53 28.05
C MET A 944 -24.72 -5.98 27.43
N LYS A 945 -24.63 -5.33 26.26
CA LYS A 945 -25.77 -4.85 25.44
C LYS A 945 -26.49 -5.96 24.68
N LEU A 946 -25.83 -7.09 24.41
CA LEU A 946 -26.41 -8.29 23.80
C LEU A 946 -27.22 -9.10 24.82
N GLU A 947 -26.72 -9.19 26.06
CA GLU A 947 -27.40 -9.78 27.21
C GLU A 947 -26.75 -9.29 28.51
N ASN A 948 -27.55 -8.98 29.52
CA ASN A 948 -27.02 -8.55 30.82
C ASN A 948 -26.18 -9.67 31.46
N GLY A 949 -24.97 -9.34 31.90
CA GLY A 949 -24.00 -10.30 32.46
C GLY A 949 -23.20 -11.13 31.43
N TYR A 950 -23.51 -11.06 30.13
CA TYR A 950 -22.71 -11.75 29.11
C TYR A 950 -21.38 -11.01 28.88
N ASN A 951 -20.30 -11.60 29.39
CA ASN A 951 -18.93 -11.07 29.34
C ASN A 951 -17.94 -12.18 28.92
N PRO A 952 -17.87 -12.54 27.63
CA PRO A 952 -16.95 -13.57 27.13
C PRO A 952 -15.49 -13.08 27.19
N PRO A 953 -14.51 -13.96 27.47
CA PRO A 953 -13.09 -13.62 27.37
C PRO A 953 -12.70 -13.04 26.00
N VAL A 954 -11.98 -11.92 26.02
CA VAL A 954 -11.45 -11.24 24.83
C VAL A 954 -9.94 -11.42 24.73
N THR A 955 -9.45 -11.86 23.57
CA THR A 955 -8.03 -11.80 23.18
C THR A 955 -7.86 -10.71 22.12
N PHE A 956 -7.10 -9.66 22.42
CA PHE A 956 -6.91 -8.48 21.56
C PHE A 956 -5.47 -8.45 21.01
N ILE A 957 -5.34 -8.58 19.69
CA ILE A 957 -4.06 -8.74 18.99
C ILE A 957 -3.90 -7.62 17.96
N VAL A 958 -2.96 -6.71 18.16
CA VAL A 958 -2.60 -5.72 17.13
C VAL A 958 -1.76 -6.37 16.04
N VAL A 959 -2.03 -6.00 14.79
CA VAL A 959 -1.39 -6.52 13.57
C VAL A 959 -0.71 -5.37 12.83
N GLN A 960 0.61 -5.47 12.63
CA GLN A 960 1.42 -4.43 12.01
C GLN A 960 2.08 -4.95 10.72
N LYS A 961 1.38 -4.78 9.59
CA LYS A 961 1.86 -5.18 8.23
C LYS A 961 2.88 -4.21 7.58
N ARG A 962 3.30 -3.14 8.29
CA ARG A 962 4.09 -2.01 7.73
C ARG A 962 5.23 -1.53 8.65
N HIS A 963 6.30 -2.32 8.78
CA HIS A 963 7.52 -1.95 9.53
C HIS A 963 8.81 -2.26 8.73
N HIS A 964 9.97 -1.98 9.32
CA HIS A 964 11.26 -2.10 8.64
C HIS A 964 12.07 -3.36 8.98
N THR A 965 11.64 -4.18 9.95
CA THR A 965 12.13 -5.55 10.17
C THR A 965 12.12 -6.39 8.88
N ARG A 966 13.21 -7.13 8.64
CA ARG A 966 13.36 -8.24 7.70
C ARG A 966 14.12 -9.36 8.40
N LEU A 967 13.81 -10.60 8.01
CA LEU A 967 14.47 -11.82 8.45
C LEU A 967 15.16 -12.46 7.24
N PHE A 968 16.35 -12.99 7.46
CA PHE A 968 17.16 -13.69 6.46
C PHE A 968 17.57 -15.04 7.05
N PRO A 969 17.56 -16.13 6.27
CA PRO A 969 18.15 -17.38 6.72
C PRO A 969 19.68 -17.20 6.89
N GLU A 970 20.25 -17.98 7.80
CA GLU A 970 21.69 -18.20 7.88
C GLU A 970 22.13 -19.45 7.08
N ASP A 971 21.27 -20.46 7.01
CA ASP A 971 21.53 -21.70 6.27
C ASP A 971 20.91 -21.63 4.86
N PRO A 972 21.67 -21.86 3.77
CA PRO A 972 21.12 -21.95 2.41
C PRO A 972 20.02 -23.01 2.24
N ARG A 973 19.97 -24.05 3.08
CA ARG A 973 18.91 -25.08 3.09
C ARG A 973 17.54 -24.53 3.51
N ASP A 974 17.51 -23.36 4.16
CA ASP A 974 16.31 -22.62 4.53
C ASP A 974 15.92 -21.53 3.51
N GLU A 975 16.63 -21.38 2.38
CA GLU A 975 16.27 -20.42 1.32
C GLU A 975 15.04 -20.88 0.50
N CYS A 976 13.87 -20.30 0.77
CA CYS A 976 12.63 -20.56 0.05
C CYS A 976 12.48 -19.70 -1.21
N GLY A 977 12.41 -20.38 -2.36
CA GLY A 977 12.03 -19.83 -3.67
C GLY A 977 13.03 -18.85 -4.29
N ARG A 978 12.67 -18.28 -5.46
CA ARG A 978 13.55 -17.37 -6.23
C ARG A 978 13.97 -16.09 -5.49
N GLY A 979 13.27 -15.74 -4.41
CA GLY A 979 13.62 -14.61 -3.55
C GLY A 979 14.59 -14.94 -2.42
N LYS A 980 14.94 -16.24 -2.22
CA LYS A 980 15.80 -16.74 -1.13
C LYS A 980 15.31 -16.36 0.27
N ASN A 981 13.98 -16.37 0.44
CA ASN A 981 13.34 -15.90 1.67
C ASN A 981 13.32 -16.98 2.75
N VAL A 982 13.14 -16.60 4.01
CA VAL A 982 12.79 -17.57 5.06
C VAL A 982 11.47 -18.29 4.69
N PRO A 983 11.30 -19.57 5.08
CA PRO A 983 10.13 -20.35 4.68
C PRO A 983 8.83 -19.84 5.36
N PRO A 984 7.66 -20.03 4.73
CA PRO A 984 6.38 -19.75 5.35
C PRO A 984 6.19 -20.55 6.65
N GLY A 985 5.68 -19.89 7.68
CA GLY A 985 5.63 -20.40 9.05
C GLY A 985 6.82 -19.99 9.91
N THR A 986 7.85 -19.31 9.34
CA THR A 986 8.95 -18.76 10.14
C THR A 986 8.44 -17.74 11.13
N ILE A 987 8.73 -17.96 12.41
CA ILE A 987 8.36 -17.13 13.54
C ILE A 987 9.57 -16.73 14.39
N VAL A 988 9.53 -15.50 14.90
CA VAL A 988 10.49 -14.95 15.86
C VAL A 988 9.70 -14.29 16.99
N ASP A 989 9.78 -14.89 18.17
CA ASP A 989 9.21 -14.42 19.44
C ASP A 989 10.30 -14.28 20.53
N ASN A 990 11.55 -14.06 20.12
CA ASN A 990 12.69 -13.77 20.99
C ASN A 990 13.61 -12.72 20.35
N THR A 991 14.55 -12.19 21.14
CA THR A 991 15.58 -11.21 20.74
C THR A 991 15.03 -9.86 20.26
N ILE A 992 14.47 -9.75 19.06
CA ILE A 992 14.08 -8.45 18.44
C ILE A 992 12.63 -8.02 18.75
N VAL A 993 11.98 -8.72 19.68
CA VAL A 993 10.60 -8.51 20.15
C VAL A 993 10.60 -7.86 21.53
N HIS A 994 9.45 -7.38 21.99
CA HIS A 994 9.27 -6.71 23.27
C HIS A 994 9.86 -7.51 24.44
N PRO A 995 10.58 -6.87 25.38
CA PRO A 995 11.32 -7.56 26.43
C PRO A 995 10.46 -8.48 27.31
N VAL A 996 9.26 -8.02 27.70
CA VAL A 996 8.41 -8.70 28.70
C VAL A 996 6.97 -8.96 28.29
N GLU A 997 6.53 -8.54 27.10
CA GLU A 997 5.13 -8.73 26.64
C GLU A 997 5.04 -9.85 25.59
N GLN A 998 3.83 -10.25 25.22
CA GLN A 998 3.59 -11.34 24.28
C GLN A 998 3.42 -10.79 22.85
N ASP A 999 4.53 -10.72 22.12
CA ASP A 999 4.61 -10.25 20.74
C ASP A 999 5.52 -11.14 19.87
N PHE A 1000 5.28 -11.15 18.56
CA PHE A 1000 6.01 -12.01 17.61
C PHE A 1000 5.96 -11.50 16.16
N PHE A 1001 7.03 -11.78 15.41
CA PHE A 1001 7.09 -11.63 13.96
C PHE A 1001 6.82 -12.97 13.27
N LEU A 1002 5.85 -13.03 12.34
CA LEU A 1002 5.53 -14.24 11.56
C LEU A 1002 5.59 -13.96 10.05
N VAL A 1003 6.39 -14.75 9.33
CA VAL A 1003 6.35 -14.84 7.86
C VAL A 1003 5.38 -15.95 7.47
N SER A 1004 4.09 -15.63 7.34
CA SER A 1004 3.05 -16.61 6.99
C SER A 1004 3.00 -17.00 5.52
N HIS A 1005 3.73 -16.32 4.62
CA HIS A 1005 3.51 -16.34 3.17
C HIS A 1005 4.80 -16.52 2.37
N GLN A 1006 4.69 -17.12 1.18
CA GLN A 1006 5.82 -17.26 0.25
C GLN A 1006 6.19 -15.91 -0.37
N GLY A 1007 7.46 -15.51 -0.26
CA GLY A 1007 7.99 -14.30 -0.90
C GLY A 1007 8.18 -14.49 -2.41
N ILE A 1008 7.13 -14.19 -3.19
CA ILE A 1008 7.10 -14.36 -4.66
C ILE A 1008 8.18 -13.53 -5.36
N GLN A 1009 8.41 -12.29 -4.90
CA GLN A 1009 9.37 -11.35 -5.46
C GLN A 1009 9.91 -10.45 -4.35
N GLY A 1010 11.22 -10.20 -4.37
CA GLY A 1010 11.90 -9.41 -3.34
C GLY A 1010 12.04 -10.15 -2.00
N THR A 1011 12.42 -9.40 -0.95
CA THR A 1011 12.51 -9.91 0.42
C THR A 1011 11.15 -9.87 1.13
N SER A 1012 10.72 -11.00 1.69
CA SER A 1012 9.53 -11.11 2.55
C SER A 1012 9.60 -10.13 3.72
N ARG A 1013 8.49 -9.45 4.01
CA ARG A 1013 8.28 -8.75 5.28
C ARG A 1013 7.51 -9.71 6.20
N PRO A 1014 8.02 -10.11 7.39
CA PRO A 1014 7.17 -10.71 8.41
C PRO A 1014 6.08 -9.72 8.81
N THR A 1015 4.92 -10.18 9.24
CA THR A 1015 3.96 -9.30 9.94
C THR A 1015 4.25 -9.39 11.43
N HIS A 1016 4.20 -8.24 12.12
CA HIS A 1016 4.34 -8.17 13.57
C HIS A 1016 2.97 -8.27 14.25
N TYR A 1017 2.90 -9.01 15.35
CA TYR A 1017 1.70 -9.28 16.14
C TYR A 1017 1.99 -8.97 17.61
N HIS A 1018 1.12 -8.20 18.25
CA HIS A 1018 1.29 -7.80 19.65
C HIS A 1018 0.00 -8.05 20.42
N VAL A 1019 0.03 -8.92 21.43
CA VAL A 1019 -1.14 -9.18 22.29
C VAL A 1019 -1.24 -8.04 23.31
N LEU A 1020 -2.23 -7.16 23.14
CA LEU A 1020 -2.49 -6.04 24.06
C LEU A 1020 -3.46 -6.40 25.18
N TRP A 1021 -4.19 -7.49 25.04
CA TRP A 1021 -5.06 -8.01 26.09
C TRP A 1021 -5.34 -9.50 25.87
N ASP A 1022 -5.45 -10.28 26.94
CA ASP A 1022 -5.99 -11.63 26.85
C ASP A 1022 -6.66 -12.10 28.15
N ASP A 1023 -7.99 -12.04 28.19
CA ASP A 1023 -8.79 -12.64 29.28
C ASP A 1023 -8.71 -14.18 29.28
N ALA A 1024 -8.41 -14.80 28.13
CA ALA A 1024 -8.42 -16.25 27.98
C ALA A 1024 -7.08 -16.92 28.32
N LYS A 1025 -6.01 -16.15 28.53
CA LYS A 1025 -4.65 -16.61 28.88
C LYS A 1025 -4.13 -17.72 27.95
N LEU A 1026 -4.36 -17.57 26.64
CA LEU A 1026 -3.96 -18.51 25.62
C LEU A 1026 -2.43 -18.59 25.55
N HIS A 1027 -1.91 -19.81 25.65
CA HIS A 1027 -0.48 -20.07 25.50
C HIS A 1027 0.00 -19.58 24.14
N ALA A 1028 1.16 -18.90 24.10
CA ALA A 1028 1.77 -18.38 22.88
C ALA A 1028 1.73 -19.34 21.68
N ASN A 1029 1.98 -20.64 21.88
CA ASN A 1029 1.86 -21.68 20.84
C ASN A 1029 0.51 -21.66 20.11
N GLU A 1030 -0.61 -21.50 20.83
CA GLU A 1030 -1.95 -21.48 20.27
C GLU A 1030 -2.24 -20.18 19.53
N ILE A 1031 -1.88 -19.02 20.09
CA ILE A 1031 -2.03 -17.72 19.41
C ILE A 1031 -1.23 -17.71 18.10
N GLN A 1032 0.01 -18.22 18.13
CA GLN A 1032 0.91 -18.30 16.97
C GLN A 1032 0.37 -19.26 15.90
N MET A 1033 -0.08 -20.46 16.28
CA MET A 1033 -0.71 -21.41 15.35
C MET A 1033 -2.00 -20.85 14.75
N LEU A 1034 -2.90 -20.27 15.56
CA LEU A 1034 -4.14 -19.68 15.09
C LEU A 1034 -3.87 -18.56 14.08
N THR A 1035 -2.97 -17.64 14.42
CA THR A 1035 -2.57 -16.52 13.55
C THR A 1035 -2.05 -17.04 12.21
N TYR A 1036 -1.19 -18.06 12.22
CA TYR A 1036 -0.65 -18.66 11.01
C TYR A 1036 -1.73 -19.40 10.20
N TYR A 1037 -2.61 -20.17 10.84
CA TYR A 1037 -3.60 -20.99 10.14
C TYR A 1037 -4.75 -20.14 9.57
N MET A 1038 -5.09 -19.01 10.21
CA MET A 1038 -6.00 -18.00 9.65
C MET A 1038 -5.45 -17.34 8.37
N CYS A 1039 -4.16 -17.48 8.06
CA CYS A 1039 -3.61 -17.03 6.77
C CYS A 1039 -3.97 -17.97 5.60
N TYR A 1040 -4.39 -19.21 5.86
CA TYR A 1040 -4.77 -20.19 4.82
C TYR A 1040 -6.25 -20.12 4.43
N LEU A 1041 -7.11 -19.57 5.30
CA LEU A 1041 -8.57 -19.46 5.07
C LEU A 1041 -8.98 -18.24 4.22
N PHE A 1042 -8.05 -17.53 3.59
CA PHE A 1042 -8.37 -16.38 2.75
C PHE A 1042 -8.95 -16.84 1.40
N THR A 1043 -10.28 -16.79 1.28
CA THR A 1043 -11.09 -17.41 0.20
C THR A 1043 -10.75 -17.00 -1.23
N ARG A 1044 -9.90 -15.98 -1.44
CA ARG A 1044 -9.57 -15.40 -2.75
C ARG A 1044 -8.40 -16.07 -3.49
N CYS A 1045 -7.65 -17.00 -2.88
CA CYS A 1045 -6.55 -17.72 -3.54
C CYS A 1045 -6.17 -19.03 -2.82
N THR A 1046 -5.45 -19.92 -3.50
CA THR A 1046 -4.87 -21.15 -2.93
C THR A 1046 -3.46 -20.92 -2.34
N ARG A 1047 -3.32 -19.86 -1.56
CA ARG A 1047 -2.05 -19.42 -0.99
C ARG A 1047 -2.26 -18.86 0.40
N SER A 1048 -1.35 -19.18 1.32
CA SER A 1048 -1.25 -18.49 2.60
C SER A 1048 -0.87 -17.03 2.36
N VAL A 1049 -1.66 -16.12 2.91
CA VAL A 1049 -1.47 -14.67 2.78
C VAL A 1049 -0.65 -14.08 3.93
N SER A 1050 -0.17 -12.83 3.80
CA SER A 1050 0.84 -12.26 4.71
C SER A 1050 0.37 -11.95 6.14
N TYR A 1051 -0.92 -12.10 6.42
CA TYR A 1051 -1.55 -11.89 7.72
C TYR A 1051 -2.97 -12.52 7.72
N PRO A 1052 -3.62 -12.74 8.88
CA PRO A 1052 -4.92 -13.40 8.97
C PRO A 1052 -5.99 -12.91 7.98
N ALA A 1053 -6.76 -13.86 7.44
CA ALA A 1053 -7.96 -13.59 6.63
C ALA A 1053 -8.89 -12.50 7.19
N PRO A 1054 -9.26 -12.46 8.50
CA PRO A 1054 -10.07 -11.37 9.06
C PRO A 1054 -9.50 -9.96 8.81
N CYS A 1055 -8.19 -9.73 8.99
CA CYS A 1055 -7.55 -8.45 8.70
C CYS A 1055 -7.51 -8.12 7.20
N TYR A 1056 -7.38 -9.13 6.34
CA TYR A 1056 -7.54 -8.94 4.90
C TYR A 1056 -8.96 -8.52 4.51
N TYR A 1057 -9.97 -9.09 5.16
CA TYR A 1057 -11.37 -8.75 4.92
C TYR A 1057 -11.71 -7.35 5.46
N SER A 1058 -11.27 -6.96 6.66
CA SER A 1058 -11.49 -5.60 7.17
C SER A 1058 -10.86 -4.54 6.27
N HIS A 1059 -9.62 -4.73 5.82
CA HIS A 1059 -8.97 -3.82 4.87
C HIS A 1059 -9.67 -3.76 3.49
N LEU A 1060 -10.22 -4.88 3.00
CA LEU A 1060 -11.07 -4.88 1.79
C LEU A 1060 -12.39 -4.13 2.00
N VAL A 1061 -12.99 -4.23 3.19
CA VAL A 1061 -14.23 -3.53 3.58
C VAL A 1061 -13.99 -2.03 3.77
N ALA A 1062 -12.89 -1.61 4.40
CA ALA A 1062 -12.51 -0.21 4.56
C ALA A 1062 -12.25 0.45 3.20
N PHE A 1063 -11.56 -0.25 2.29
CA PHE A 1063 -11.37 0.20 0.92
C PHE A 1063 -12.71 0.33 0.16
N ARG A 1064 -13.63 -0.64 0.31
CA ARG A 1064 -14.98 -0.57 -0.28
C ARG A 1064 -15.77 0.63 0.25
N GLY A 1065 -15.76 0.88 1.56
CA GLY A 1065 -16.40 2.03 2.18
C GLY A 1065 -15.84 3.38 1.70
N ARG A 1066 -14.52 3.46 1.44
CA ARG A 1066 -13.90 4.63 0.79
C ARG A 1066 -14.48 4.89 -0.60
N GLN A 1067 -14.67 3.85 -1.40
CA GLN A 1067 -15.25 3.99 -2.75
C GLN A 1067 -16.71 4.43 -2.73
N TYR A 1068 -17.51 4.01 -1.75
CA TYR A 1068 -18.87 4.54 -1.56
C TYR A 1068 -18.85 6.05 -1.26
N TYR A 1069 -17.95 6.47 -0.36
CA TYR A 1069 -17.78 7.88 0.01
C TYR A 1069 -17.34 8.75 -1.17
N ASP A 1070 -16.28 8.35 -1.87
CA ASP A 1070 -15.71 9.12 -2.98
C ASP A 1070 -16.68 9.19 -4.18
N ASN A 1071 -17.44 8.13 -4.48
CA ASN A 1071 -18.42 8.13 -5.58
C ASN A 1071 -19.63 9.03 -5.31
N LEU A 1072 -20.13 9.05 -4.06
CA LEU A 1072 -21.31 9.85 -3.71
C LEU A 1072 -21.00 11.32 -3.50
N THR A 1073 -19.85 11.65 -2.90
CA THR A 1073 -19.41 13.04 -2.75
C THR A 1073 -18.93 13.63 -4.07
N GLY A 1074 -18.34 12.83 -4.97
CA GLY A 1074 -17.93 13.27 -6.30
C GLY A 1074 -19.09 13.61 -7.25
N ASN A 1075 -20.24 12.93 -7.11
CA ASN A 1075 -21.41 13.11 -7.98
C ASN A 1075 -22.54 13.98 -7.38
N ARG A 1076 -22.45 14.40 -6.10
CA ARG A 1076 -23.46 15.24 -5.44
C ARG A 1076 -22.84 16.21 -4.45
N GLN A 1077 -23.06 17.52 -4.65
CA GLN A 1077 -22.55 18.60 -3.78
C GLN A 1077 -23.24 18.73 -2.40
N SER A 1078 -24.08 17.76 -1.98
CA SER A 1078 -24.91 17.88 -0.76
C SER A 1078 -25.04 16.62 0.11
N VAL A 1079 -24.37 15.50 -0.21
CA VAL A 1079 -24.46 14.28 0.62
C VAL A 1079 -23.57 14.41 1.85
N THR A 1080 -24.19 14.57 3.03
CA THR A 1080 -23.48 14.57 4.32
C THR A 1080 -22.97 13.17 4.69
N SER A 1081 -21.92 13.11 5.50
CA SER A 1081 -21.40 11.84 6.04
C SER A 1081 -22.46 11.05 6.82
N SER A 1082 -23.40 11.72 7.49
CA SER A 1082 -24.51 11.08 8.22
C SER A 1082 -25.55 10.48 7.28
N ALA A 1083 -25.91 11.15 6.18
CA ALA A 1083 -26.84 10.60 5.19
C ALA A 1083 -26.24 9.35 4.49
N LEU A 1084 -24.94 9.35 4.20
CA LEU A 1084 -24.26 8.16 3.69
C LEU A 1084 -24.18 7.04 4.74
N GLN A 1085 -23.88 7.36 6.01
CA GLN A 1085 -23.87 6.37 7.07
C GLN A 1085 -25.25 5.70 7.22
N ALA A 1086 -26.34 6.46 7.14
CA ALA A 1086 -27.71 5.91 7.13
C ALA A 1086 -27.99 4.97 5.94
N HIS A 1087 -27.45 5.25 4.74
CA HIS A 1087 -27.57 4.35 3.57
C HIS A 1087 -26.73 3.07 3.70
N ILE A 1088 -25.57 3.16 4.35
CA ILE A 1088 -24.74 2.00 4.73
C ILE A 1088 -25.43 1.16 5.83
N ASP A 1089 -26.24 1.80 6.68
CA ASP A 1089 -26.90 1.13 7.79
C ASP A 1089 -28.28 0.54 7.43
N SER A 1090 -28.99 1.11 6.45
CA SER A 1090 -30.20 0.51 5.85
C SER A 1090 -29.90 -0.68 4.93
N THR A 1091 -28.62 -0.95 4.65
CA THR A 1091 -28.13 -2.03 3.78
C THR A 1091 -27.49 -3.20 4.55
N ARG A 1092 -27.60 -3.23 5.89
CA ARG A 1092 -26.93 -4.19 6.80
C ARG A 1092 -27.24 -5.69 6.61
N ASP A 1093 -28.29 -6.07 5.89
CA ASP A 1093 -28.61 -7.47 5.49
C ASP A 1093 -27.99 -7.84 4.12
N LEU A 1094 -26.78 -7.34 3.85
CA LEU A 1094 -26.02 -7.63 2.63
C LEU A 1094 -25.54 -9.10 2.56
N SER A 1095 -25.34 -9.60 1.33
CA SER A 1095 -24.87 -10.97 1.09
C SER A 1095 -23.50 -11.25 1.72
N PHE A 1096 -23.29 -12.49 2.17
CA PHE A 1096 -22.03 -12.92 2.77
C PHE A 1096 -20.85 -12.54 1.89
N MET A 1097 -19.86 -11.87 2.48
CA MET A 1097 -18.56 -11.59 1.85
C MET A 1097 -18.61 -10.79 0.52
N PHE A 1098 -19.61 -9.91 0.30
CA PHE A 1098 -19.70 -9.03 -0.90
C PHE A 1098 -18.44 -8.17 -1.19
N PHE A 1099 -17.59 -7.98 -0.18
CA PHE A 1099 -16.30 -7.29 -0.25
C PHE A 1099 -15.18 -8.05 -1.00
N VAL A 1100 -15.37 -9.36 -1.26
CA VAL A 1100 -14.43 -10.28 -1.93
C VAL A 1100 -14.16 -9.96 -3.40
#